data_AF-A0A2A2JM83-F1
#
_entry.id   AF-A0A2A2JM83-F1
#
_cell.length_a   1.000
_cell.length_b   1.000
_cell.length_c   1.000
_cell.angle_alpha   90.00
_cell.angle_beta   90.00
_cell.angle_gamma   90.00
#
_symmetry.space_group_name_H-M   'P 1'
#
loop_
_entity.id
_entity.type
_entity.pdbx_description
1 polymer ?
#
loop_
_entity_poly.entity_id
_entity_poly.type
_entity_poly.pdbx_seq_one_letter_code
_entity_poly.pdbx_strand_id
1 'polypeptide(L)'
;MFPTNSTPTGIPSFTGLTSTPASKVSKEDHDKEKARWLGKLDEIEVRLVESETLNNEMVLLKAELNKKIVEMESRQKPLIDHNRKLTERNRTLQTEMRKMEQKYSHSQDDFLTLRDAHERILKENTQLKEKRTSPEKLEELDRYRSQVLEYSKCITALRGSGLEKDRRYEALVQKFKQLKKMVKGEDDKQSVVGSDCSGESSISFDTINEDFEESLNKDIEVINQALYKENAELQKALNDLKSSGLPSESESLLRDQLNYAQSTIAQQQILIETNQEMISQTAQLKATVASQQTKIKQLEQTIEDLQATISSQREKSELLEFQVLESEARRKSEERERPSDEKYDENAPPVEVVKKELNLDEIISLKSELRSLRNAPNLKLLPRQIIGRTEGYIANLEEKFTETTQADEIMKVLKDKLNNVEKNATELEKKSQKSEKQLKELQGKITEKDKQLEDIQKIKKESEERLIEMEKKDKESTEKLNTMEKKLGEIDKVKKQLKEKNDELEKASKQFEAKVAEYENKMKEQQSQLSEPTPNPETEKALQQEVEALKNKVSELVAAKEKVRFFLIKKNLIYANFKLDEEMRVISKEMSKLKYNLQNKESELERETKNAEQLNAKLQEIVHSNQEESIKKEQKMSKLKKDSESIKKKLADFETKNKSMQAEYDNLKAEYERFKEDQRPSIRTELERRYEETRYRLMCALEKIDRYEKLFEAARKTEGGGNFSQILEQEVVELKEFNAHLERQFQTQSEIIDALKMKIINQKKFNDLVFKLCNLENSSEVEEILSDYAKNRDNEGAKLADCIVFLMKIVRKNHSELMSPLEISTNAHKIRPYNSIDSSNEWMSNSSEGMQSPDEHDGRWEGKAAINNNHQYARGAAS
;
A
#
# COMPACT_ATOMS: atom_id res chain seq x y z
N MET A 1 50.78 50.41 17.86
CA MET A 1 52.14 50.98 17.98
C MET A 1 52.39 51.82 16.74
N PHE A 2 52.22 53.14 16.83
CA PHE A 2 52.57 54.08 15.77
C PHE A 2 53.82 54.85 16.21
N PRO A 3 54.87 54.94 15.40
CA PRO A 3 55.96 55.86 15.67
C PRO A 3 55.58 57.27 15.20
N THR A 4 55.91 58.23 16.05
CA THR A 4 55.75 59.67 15.91
C THR A 4 56.66 60.22 14.80
N ASN A 5 56.09 60.93 13.83
CA ASN A 5 56.85 61.74 12.88
C ASN A 5 57.37 63.00 13.58
N SER A 6 58.68 63.09 13.70
CA SER A 6 59.44 64.27 14.07
C SER A 6 59.49 65.26 12.90
N THR A 7 58.93 66.45 13.12
CA THR A 7 59.10 67.62 12.26
C THR A 7 60.52 68.17 12.42
N PRO A 8 61.31 68.38 11.35
CA PRO A 8 62.49 69.22 11.43
C PRO A 8 62.09 70.66 11.11
N THR A 9 61.78 71.42 12.15
CA THR A 9 61.87 72.89 12.15
C THR A 9 63.35 73.28 12.12
N GLY A 10 63.91 73.42 10.92
CA GLY A 10 65.23 73.98 10.69
C GLY A 10 65.11 75.30 9.93
N ILE A 11 64.95 76.40 10.67
CA ILE A 11 65.14 77.77 10.16
C ILE A 11 66.66 77.99 10.04
N PRO A 12 67.23 78.23 8.86
CA PRO A 12 68.60 78.73 8.77
C PRO A 12 68.58 80.23 9.07
N SER A 13 69.27 80.60 10.14
CA SER A 13 69.57 81.98 10.52
C SER A 13 70.34 82.69 9.40
N PHE A 14 69.72 83.72 8.83
CA PHE A 14 70.32 84.63 7.87
C PHE A 14 71.24 85.63 8.61
N THR A 15 72.52 85.31 8.71
CA THR A 15 73.56 86.23 9.20
C THR A 15 74.68 86.33 8.17
N GLY A 16 74.68 87.42 7.40
CA GLY A 16 75.71 87.68 6.39
C GLY A 16 75.40 88.83 5.45
N LEU A 17 74.92 89.97 5.97
CA LEU A 17 74.92 91.24 5.24
C LEU A 17 76.36 91.78 5.21
N THR A 18 77.09 91.47 4.15
CA THR A 18 78.26 92.25 3.75
C THR A 18 77.81 93.29 2.71
N SER A 19 77.78 94.56 3.14
CA SER A 19 77.52 95.71 2.29
C SER A 19 78.71 95.94 1.36
N THR A 20 78.63 95.39 0.15
CA THR A 20 79.56 95.72 -0.94
C THR A 20 79.06 97.00 -1.63
N PRO A 21 79.94 97.97 -1.93
CA PRO A 21 79.51 99.28 -2.45
C PRO A 21 78.82 99.12 -3.82
N ALA A 22 77.85 99.99 -4.10
CA ALA A 22 77.17 100.11 -5.39
C ALA A 22 78.18 100.41 -6.51
N SER A 23 78.85 99.36 -7.00
CA SER A 23 79.47 99.35 -8.31
C SER A 23 78.33 99.46 -9.31
N LYS A 24 78.46 100.38 -10.27
CA LYS A 24 77.49 100.56 -11.36
C LYS A 24 77.44 99.26 -12.16
N VAL A 25 76.58 98.33 -11.75
CA VAL A 25 76.25 97.13 -12.50
C VAL A 25 75.78 97.63 -13.85
N SER A 26 76.51 97.26 -14.91
CA SER A 26 76.12 97.59 -16.27
C SER A 26 74.69 97.13 -16.49
N LYS A 27 73.89 97.89 -17.24
CA LYS A 27 72.53 97.49 -17.60
C LYS A 27 72.47 96.03 -18.09
N GLU A 28 73.52 95.61 -18.79
CA GLU A 28 73.68 94.26 -19.31
C GLU A 28 73.82 93.17 -18.22
N ASP A 29 74.53 93.45 -17.12
CA ASP A 29 74.69 92.49 -16.02
C ASP A 29 73.40 92.38 -15.19
N HIS A 30 72.67 93.50 -15.03
CA HIS A 30 71.34 93.50 -14.45
C HIS A 30 70.35 92.71 -15.31
N ASP A 31 70.40 92.86 -16.64
CA ASP A 31 69.55 92.13 -17.57
C ASP A 31 69.88 90.63 -17.58
N LYS A 32 71.16 90.24 -17.47
CA LYS A 32 71.59 88.83 -17.33
C LYS A 32 71.11 88.20 -16.02
N GLU A 33 71.28 88.89 -14.89
CA GLU A 33 70.81 88.38 -13.60
C GLU A 33 69.28 88.32 -13.57
N LYS A 34 68.58 89.31 -14.15
CA LYS A 34 67.12 89.26 -14.33
C LYS A 34 66.70 88.06 -15.19
N ALA A 35 67.37 87.79 -16.31
CA ALA A 35 67.09 86.62 -17.16
C ALA A 35 67.34 85.31 -16.41
N ARG A 36 68.39 85.23 -15.58
CA ARG A 36 68.67 84.07 -14.73
C ARG A 36 67.60 83.84 -13.67
N TRP A 37 67.12 84.91 -13.01
CA TRP A 37 66.02 84.80 -12.05
C TRP A 37 64.69 84.44 -12.71
N LEU A 38 64.42 84.98 -13.91
CA LEU A 38 63.26 84.58 -14.70
C LEU A 38 63.33 83.09 -15.09
N GLY A 39 64.47 82.61 -15.59
CA GLY A 39 64.63 81.18 -15.90
C GLY A 39 64.47 80.27 -14.68
N LYS A 40 64.99 80.68 -13.51
CA LYS A 40 64.75 79.94 -12.25
C LYS A 40 63.29 79.98 -11.81
N LEU A 41 62.60 81.09 -12.03
CA LEU A 41 61.18 81.22 -11.72
C LEU A 41 60.36 80.28 -12.62
N ASP A 42 60.66 80.25 -13.92
CA ASP A 42 60.04 79.35 -14.89
C ASP A 42 60.29 77.87 -14.53
N GLU A 43 61.53 77.51 -14.14
CA GLU A 43 61.84 76.14 -13.67
C GLU A 43 61.06 75.76 -12.41
N ILE A 44 60.89 76.68 -11.46
CA ILE A 44 60.10 76.45 -10.24
C ILE A 44 58.61 76.34 -10.59
N GLU A 45 58.11 77.15 -11.52
CA GLU A 45 56.73 77.08 -11.98
C GLU A 45 56.43 75.74 -12.67
N VAL A 46 57.32 75.26 -13.54
CA VAL A 46 57.21 73.93 -14.16
C VAL A 46 57.19 72.83 -13.09
N ARG A 47 58.11 72.86 -12.12
CA ARG A 47 58.12 71.86 -11.02
C ARG A 47 56.89 71.94 -10.13
N LEU A 48 56.33 73.14 -9.93
CA LEU A 48 55.10 73.31 -9.16
C LEU A 48 53.92 72.66 -9.90
N VAL A 49 53.80 72.89 -11.21
CA VAL A 49 52.78 72.26 -12.04
C VAL A 49 52.94 70.73 -12.06
N GLU A 50 54.16 70.21 -12.21
CA GLU A 50 54.43 68.77 -12.14
C GLU A 50 54.05 68.17 -10.76
N SER A 51 54.36 68.90 -9.69
CA SER A 51 53.97 68.51 -8.32
C SER A 51 52.45 68.54 -8.12
N GLU A 52 51.75 69.51 -8.71
CA GLU A 52 50.30 69.58 -8.68
C GLU A 52 49.66 68.43 -9.46
N THR A 53 50.19 68.09 -10.65
CA THR A 53 49.71 66.95 -11.43
C THR A 53 49.89 65.63 -10.67
N LEU A 54 51.06 65.41 -10.07
CA LEU A 54 51.33 64.20 -9.30
C LEU A 54 50.46 64.11 -8.04
N ASN A 55 50.21 65.24 -7.37
CA ASN A 55 49.30 65.28 -6.24
C ASN A 55 47.85 64.95 -6.65
N ASN A 56 47.40 65.44 -7.81
CA ASN A 56 46.09 65.09 -8.36
C ASN A 56 45.98 63.61 -8.72
N GLU A 57 47.00 63.03 -9.37
CA GLU A 57 47.08 61.59 -9.65
C GLU A 57 47.02 60.76 -8.36
N MET A 58 47.74 61.16 -7.32
CA MET A 58 47.73 60.49 -6.02
C MET A 58 46.34 60.54 -5.37
N VAL A 59 45.62 61.66 -5.47
CA VAL A 59 44.25 61.79 -4.97
C VAL A 59 43.29 60.86 -5.72
N LEU A 60 43.42 60.75 -7.04
CA LEU A 60 42.63 59.84 -7.85
C LEU A 60 42.92 58.37 -7.51
N LEU A 61 44.20 58.00 -7.40
CA LEU A 61 44.61 56.65 -6.99
C LEU A 61 44.06 56.30 -5.60
N LYS A 62 44.11 57.23 -4.65
CA LYS A 62 43.54 57.04 -3.30
C LYS A 62 42.02 56.84 -3.35
N ALA A 63 41.32 57.59 -4.19
CA ALA A 63 39.88 57.43 -4.38
C ALA A 63 39.54 56.06 -5.00
N GLU A 64 40.31 55.62 -6.00
CA GLU A 64 40.14 54.32 -6.65
C GLU A 64 40.41 53.16 -5.68
N LEU A 65 41.50 53.23 -4.89
CA LEU A 65 41.80 52.24 -3.86
C LEU A 65 40.71 52.17 -2.79
N ASN A 66 40.20 53.30 -2.32
CA ASN A 66 39.09 53.32 -1.36
C ASN A 66 37.82 52.71 -1.95
N LYS A 67 37.50 53.01 -3.21
CA LYS A 67 36.37 52.39 -3.92
C LYS A 67 36.54 50.86 -3.98
N LYS A 68 37.75 50.39 -4.31
CA LYS A 68 38.07 48.96 -4.36
C LYS A 68 37.95 48.28 -2.99
N ILE A 69 38.37 48.94 -1.91
CA ILE A 69 38.19 48.44 -0.53
C ILE A 69 36.71 48.27 -0.22
N VAL A 70 35.88 49.30 -0.46
CA VAL A 70 34.43 49.24 -0.22
C VAL A 70 33.76 48.14 -1.07
N GLU A 71 34.16 47.98 -2.33
CA GLU A 71 33.66 46.90 -3.18
C GLU A 71 34.05 45.51 -2.63
N MET A 72 35.28 45.33 -2.14
CA MET A 72 35.72 44.08 -1.52
C MET A 72 34.95 43.79 -0.23
N GLU A 73 34.76 44.78 0.64
CA GLU A 73 33.98 44.65 1.88
C GLU A 73 32.51 44.31 1.58
N SER A 74 31.94 44.95 0.55
CA SER A 74 30.57 44.67 0.09
C SER A 74 30.42 43.23 -0.41
N ARG A 75 31.44 42.68 -1.11
CA ARG A 75 31.46 41.28 -1.55
C ARG A 75 31.73 40.29 -0.41
N GLN A 76 32.50 40.67 0.61
CA GLN A 76 32.84 39.81 1.73
C GLN A 76 31.67 39.61 2.71
N LYS A 77 30.88 40.65 2.97
CA LYS A 77 29.75 40.62 3.90
C LYS A 77 28.73 39.48 3.64
N PRO A 78 28.22 39.26 2.41
CA PRO A 78 27.29 38.15 2.16
C PRO A 78 27.93 36.77 2.35
N LEU A 79 29.24 36.62 2.12
CA LEU A 79 29.95 35.36 2.37
C LEU A 79 30.04 35.06 3.88
N ILE A 80 30.29 36.08 4.70
CA ILE A 80 30.28 35.95 6.16
C ILE A 80 28.88 35.54 6.65
N ASP A 81 27.84 36.20 6.17
CA ASP A 81 26.45 35.87 6.53
C ASP A 81 26.05 34.46 6.07
N HIS A 82 26.50 34.04 4.89
CA HIS A 82 26.29 32.68 4.40
C HIS A 82 27.01 31.65 5.28
N ASN A 83 28.27 31.88 5.63
CA ASN A 83 29.03 31.02 6.55
C ASN A 83 28.38 30.93 7.93
N ARG A 84 27.83 32.03 8.43
CA ARG A 84 27.10 32.04 9.71
C ARG A 84 25.84 31.16 9.65
N LYS A 85 25.06 31.27 8.56
CA LYS A 85 23.87 30.42 8.34
C LYS A 85 24.23 28.95 8.18
N LEU A 86 25.30 28.63 7.44
CA LEU A 86 25.81 27.26 7.32
C LEU A 86 26.25 26.69 8.67
N THR A 87 26.93 27.50 9.48
CA THR A 87 27.35 27.10 10.83
C THR A 87 26.16 26.81 11.74
N GLU A 88 25.12 27.64 11.68
CA GLU A 88 23.87 27.42 12.43
C GLU A 88 23.14 26.16 11.95
N ARG A 89 23.02 25.96 10.64
CA ARG A 89 22.45 24.74 10.05
C ARG A 89 23.21 23.48 10.49
N ASN A 90 24.56 23.54 10.49
CA ASN A 90 25.39 22.43 10.97
C ASN A 90 25.16 22.13 12.45
N ARG A 91 24.98 23.15 13.30
CA ARG A 91 24.63 22.93 14.71
C ARG A 91 23.28 22.24 14.87
N THR A 92 22.26 22.69 14.12
CA THR A 92 20.93 22.05 14.13
C THR A 92 21.03 20.59 13.68
N LEU A 93 21.69 20.32 12.56
CA LEU A 93 21.90 18.96 12.05
C LEU A 93 22.64 18.08 13.06
N GLN A 94 23.68 18.59 13.74
CA GLN A 94 24.35 17.86 14.81
C GLN A 94 23.41 17.53 15.98
N THR A 95 22.52 18.45 16.37
CA THR A 95 21.55 18.17 17.43
C THR A 95 20.49 17.14 17.01
N GLU A 96 20.06 17.16 15.75
CA GLU A 96 19.14 16.16 15.19
C GLU A 96 19.80 14.79 15.10
N MET A 97 21.06 14.73 14.66
CA MET A 97 21.85 13.51 14.61
C MET A 97 21.95 12.86 16.00
N ARG A 98 22.29 13.63 17.04
CA ARG A 98 22.32 13.11 18.42
C ARG A 98 20.97 12.60 18.91
N LYS A 99 19.87 13.27 18.54
CA LYS A 99 18.51 12.79 18.88
C LYS A 99 18.19 11.47 18.19
N MET A 100 18.62 11.30 16.94
CA MET A 100 18.43 10.05 16.20
C MET A 100 19.30 8.92 16.76
N GLU A 101 20.55 9.21 17.12
CA GLU A 101 21.45 8.27 17.81
C GLU A 101 20.86 7.79 19.14
N GLN A 102 20.30 8.70 19.95
CA GLN A 102 19.62 8.33 21.20
C GLN A 102 18.40 7.44 20.96
N LYS A 103 17.55 7.77 19.97
CA LYS A 103 16.40 6.93 19.60
C LYS A 103 16.82 5.55 19.11
N TYR A 104 17.89 5.49 18.34
CA TYR A 104 18.45 4.23 17.86
C TYR A 104 18.97 3.38 19.02
N SER A 105 19.73 3.97 19.95
CA SER A 105 20.20 3.29 21.16
C SER A 105 19.02 2.73 21.98
N HIS A 106 17.96 3.52 22.18
CA HIS A 106 16.78 3.06 22.92
C HIS A 106 16.08 1.90 22.19
N SER A 107 15.91 2.00 20.87
CA SER A 107 15.32 0.91 20.08
C SER A 107 16.19 -0.36 20.10
N GLN A 108 17.51 -0.22 20.18
CA GLN A 108 18.43 -1.34 20.30
C GLN A 108 18.28 -2.03 21.66
N ASP A 109 18.14 -1.27 22.74
CA ASP A 109 17.89 -1.80 24.10
C ASP A 109 16.53 -2.51 24.20
N ASP A 110 15.49 -1.95 23.58
CA ASP A 110 14.17 -2.56 23.50
C ASP A 110 14.21 -3.88 22.71
N PHE A 111 14.95 -3.91 21.59
CA PHE A 111 15.12 -5.13 20.81
C PHE A 111 15.86 -6.21 21.59
N LEU A 112 16.93 -5.86 22.33
CA LEU A 112 17.64 -6.79 23.19
C LEU A 112 16.70 -7.35 24.28
N THR A 113 15.90 -6.49 24.91
CA THR A 113 14.93 -6.91 25.93
C THR A 113 13.87 -7.86 25.35
N LEU A 114 13.37 -7.58 24.15
CA LEU A 114 12.40 -8.42 23.46
C LEU A 114 13.00 -9.77 23.06
N ARG A 115 14.24 -9.79 22.56
CA ARG A 115 14.98 -11.01 22.24
C ARG A 115 15.15 -11.90 23.47
N ASP A 116 15.53 -11.33 24.61
CA ASP A 116 15.71 -12.07 25.85
C ASP A 116 14.37 -12.60 26.41
N ALA A 117 13.27 -11.83 26.23
CA ALA A 117 11.92 -12.30 26.54
C ALA A 117 11.48 -13.46 25.63
N HIS A 118 11.75 -13.36 24.33
CA HIS A 118 11.47 -14.42 23.36
C HIS A 118 12.25 -15.70 23.67
N GLU A 119 13.54 -15.58 24.03
CA GLU A 119 14.36 -16.74 24.43
C GLU A 119 13.80 -17.43 25.68
N ARG A 120 13.32 -16.66 26.68
CA ARG A 120 12.64 -17.22 27.85
C ARG A 120 11.37 -17.99 27.48
N ILE A 121 10.51 -17.41 26.64
CA ILE A 121 9.29 -18.06 26.17
C ILE A 121 9.59 -19.34 25.39
N LEU A 122 10.64 -19.34 24.55
CA LEU A 122 11.06 -20.55 23.84
C LEU A 122 11.49 -21.65 24.80
N LYS A 123 12.26 -21.33 25.84
CA LYS A 123 12.64 -22.30 26.88
C LYS A 123 11.42 -22.87 27.61
N GLU A 124 10.48 -22.01 28.01
CA GLU A 124 9.23 -22.44 28.65
C GLU A 124 8.38 -23.33 27.73
N ASN A 125 8.28 -22.98 26.45
CA ASN A 125 7.54 -23.77 25.46
C ASN A 125 8.16 -25.17 25.29
N THR A 126 9.49 -25.24 25.20
CA THR A 126 10.21 -26.53 25.14
C THR A 126 9.95 -27.37 26.39
N GLN A 127 10.04 -26.78 27.59
CA GLN A 127 9.72 -27.48 28.84
C GLN A 127 8.27 -27.97 28.89
N LEU A 128 7.32 -27.18 28.37
CA LEU A 128 5.92 -27.61 28.29
C LEU A 128 5.71 -28.74 27.28
N LYS A 129 6.42 -28.72 26.15
CA LYS A 129 6.42 -29.83 25.19
C LYS A 129 6.95 -31.10 25.83
N GLU A 130 8.10 -31.03 26.51
CA GLU A 130 8.69 -32.16 27.25
C GLU A 130 7.72 -32.72 28.29
N LYS A 131 7.00 -31.85 29.03
CA LYS A 131 5.97 -32.29 29.99
C LYS A 131 4.76 -32.95 29.33
N ARG A 132 4.35 -32.52 28.12
CA ARG A 132 3.24 -33.12 27.37
C ARG A 132 3.63 -34.47 26.76
N THR A 133 4.87 -34.61 26.33
CA THR A 133 5.42 -35.85 25.78
C THR A 133 6.09 -36.69 26.86
N SER A 134 5.81 -36.42 28.15
CA SER A 134 6.45 -37.18 29.22
C SER A 134 5.95 -38.64 29.15
N PRO A 135 6.87 -39.61 29.12
CA PRO A 135 6.51 -41.01 28.97
C PRO A 135 5.57 -41.48 30.08
N GLU A 136 5.74 -40.97 31.31
CA GLU A 136 4.85 -41.27 32.44
C GLU A 136 3.39 -40.86 32.17
N LYS A 137 3.15 -39.68 31.57
CA LYS A 137 1.79 -39.20 31.26
C LYS A 137 1.17 -39.94 30.08
N LEU A 138 1.98 -40.32 29.09
CA LEU A 138 1.54 -41.15 27.98
C LEU A 138 1.17 -42.56 28.45
N GLU A 139 1.99 -43.17 29.30
CA GLU A 139 1.68 -44.46 29.93
C GLU A 139 0.44 -44.40 30.85
N GLU A 140 0.23 -43.29 31.55
CA GLU A 140 -0.98 -43.05 32.34
C GLU A 140 -2.24 -42.95 31.44
N LEU A 141 -2.15 -42.21 30.32
CA LEU A 141 -3.22 -42.14 29.32
C LEU A 141 -3.52 -43.50 28.69
N ASP A 142 -2.49 -44.28 28.35
CA ASP A 142 -2.67 -45.61 27.77
C ASP A 142 -3.28 -46.61 28.77
N ARG A 143 -2.96 -46.47 30.07
CA ARG A 143 -3.65 -47.19 31.14
C ARG A 143 -5.14 -46.83 31.21
N TYR A 144 -5.49 -45.55 31.15
CA TYR A 144 -6.90 -45.13 31.13
C TYR A 144 -7.64 -45.59 29.87
N ARG A 145 -7.01 -45.49 28.69
CA ARG A 145 -7.57 -46.01 27.44
C ARG A 145 -7.84 -47.51 27.53
N SER A 146 -6.89 -48.27 28.06
CA SER A 146 -7.05 -49.72 28.29
C SER A 146 -8.20 -50.02 29.25
N GLN A 147 -8.33 -49.25 30.33
CA GLN A 147 -9.41 -49.41 31.30
C GLN A 147 -10.79 -49.09 30.69
N VAL A 148 -10.90 -48.02 29.90
CA VAL A 148 -12.14 -47.69 29.17
C VAL A 148 -12.50 -48.79 28.17
N LEU A 149 -11.51 -49.36 27.49
CA LEU A 149 -11.72 -50.46 26.55
C LEU A 149 -12.24 -51.72 27.27
N GLU A 150 -11.70 -52.04 28.44
CA GLU A 150 -12.20 -53.14 29.28
C GLU A 150 -13.63 -52.88 29.76
N TYR A 151 -13.96 -51.68 30.24
CA TYR A 151 -15.34 -51.35 30.61
C TYR A 151 -16.30 -51.42 29.42
N SER A 152 -15.86 -50.98 28.23
CA SER A 152 -16.66 -51.09 26.99
C SER A 152 -16.93 -52.55 26.62
N LYS A 153 -15.93 -53.44 26.74
CA LYS A 153 -16.11 -54.90 26.57
C LYS A 153 -17.14 -55.45 27.57
N CYS A 154 -17.02 -55.07 28.86
CA CYS A 154 -17.98 -55.50 29.89
C CYS A 154 -19.41 -55.02 29.57
N ILE A 155 -19.59 -53.76 29.18
CA ILE A 155 -20.90 -53.20 28.80
C ILE A 155 -21.48 -53.95 27.61
N THR A 156 -20.66 -54.23 26.60
CA THR A 156 -21.07 -54.96 25.39
C THR A 156 -21.51 -56.39 25.73
N ALA A 157 -20.75 -57.09 26.57
CA ALA A 157 -21.11 -58.43 27.04
C ALA A 157 -22.42 -58.43 27.86
N LEU A 158 -22.63 -57.42 28.71
CA LEU A 158 -23.86 -57.26 29.49
C LEU A 158 -25.07 -56.99 28.57
N ARG A 159 -24.92 -56.12 27.57
CA ARG A 159 -25.98 -55.87 26.56
C ARG A 159 -26.30 -57.13 25.76
N GLY A 160 -25.28 -57.88 25.32
CA GLY A 160 -25.46 -59.15 24.64
C GLY A 160 -26.20 -60.19 25.48
N SER A 161 -25.89 -60.28 26.78
CA SER A 161 -26.62 -61.14 27.72
C SER A 161 -28.08 -60.71 27.92
N GLY A 162 -28.35 -59.40 27.93
CA GLY A 162 -29.71 -58.85 27.96
C GLY A 162 -30.52 -59.26 26.73
N LEU A 163 -29.98 -59.02 25.53
CA LEU A 163 -30.63 -59.40 24.26
C LEU A 163 -30.90 -60.91 24.16
N GLU A 164 -30.00 -61.75 24.68
CA GLU A 164 -30.19 -63.20 24.71
C GLU A 164 -31.33 -63.62 25.67
N LYS A 165 -31.50 -62.93 26.80
CA LYS A 165 -32.67 -63.13 27.67
C LYS A 165 -33.97 -62.73 26.97
N ASP A 166 -33.97 -61.60 26.27
CA ASP A 166 -35.13 -61.11 25.53
C ASP A 166 -35.52 -62.08 24.40
N ARG A 167 -34.55 -62.61 23.66
CA ARG A 167 -34.78 -63.67 22.65
C ARG A 167 -35.40 -64.93 23.25
N ARG A 168 -34.91 -65.38 24.42
CA ARG A 168 -35.50 -66.53 25.13
C ARG A 168 -36.92 -66.25 25.58
N TYR A 169 -37.21 -65.03 26.04
CA TYR A 169 -38.55 -64.60 26.42
C TYR A 169 -39.49 -64.56 25.20
N GLU A 170 -39.06 -63.96 24.09
CA GLU A 170 -39.82 -63.95 22.84
C GLU A 170 -40.11 -65.36 22.33
N ALA A 171 -39.12 -66.26 22.35
CA ALA A 171 -39.31 -67.65 21.96
C ALA A 171 -40.36 -68.35 22.84
N LEU A 172 -40.37 -68.06 24.15
CA LEU A 172 -41.38 -68.57 25.07
C LEU A 172 -42.77 -68.00 24.74
N VAL A 173 -42.86 -66.69 24.48
CA VAL A 173 -44.10 -66.01 24.08
C VAL A 173 -44.63 -66.56 22.76
N GLN A 174 -43.77 -66.83 21.78
CA GLN A 174 -44.14 -67.44 20.50
C GLN A 174 -44.69 -68.86 20.69
N LYS A 175 -44.05 -69.68 21.52
CA LYS A 175 -44.58 -71.01 21.89
C LYS A 175 -45.94 -70.92 22.56
N PHE A 176 -46.14 -69.96 23.47
CA PHE A 176 -47.44 -69.69 24.08
C PHE A 176 -48.49 -69.25 23.07
N LYS A 177 -48.14 -68.38 22.11
CA LYS A 177 -49.05 -67.96 21.03
C LYS A 177 -49.41 -69.13 20.11
N GLN A 178 -48.46 -70.01 19.78
CA GLN A 178 -48.72 -71.22 18.98
C GLN A 178 -49.64 -72.20 19.70
N LEU A 179 -49.42 -72.47 20.99
CA LEU A 179 -50.32 -73.27 21.82
C LEU A 179 -51.74 -72.67 21.86
N LYS A 180 -51.85 -71.34 21.97
CA LYS A 180 -53.14 -70.64 21.96
C LYS A 180 -53.84 -70.69 20.60
N LYS A 181 -53.07 -70.72 19.49
CA LYS A 181 -53.60 -70.91 18.13
C LYS A 181 -54.06 -72.35 17.90
N MET A 182 -53.36 -73.37 18.42
CA MET A 182 -53.80 -74.77 18.29
C MET A 182 -55.11 -75.07 19.04
N VAL A 183 -55.51 -74.24 20.02
CA VAL A 183 -56.78 -74.37 20.76
C VAL A 183 -57.96 -73.69 20.04
N LYS A 184 -57.73 -72.85 19.02
CA LYS A 184 -58.77 -72.24 18.20
C LYS A 184 -58.62 -72.74 16.76
N GLY A 185 -59.40 -73.77 16.41
CA GLY A 185 -59.41 -74.31 15.05
C GLY A 185 -59.88 -73.28 14.03
N GLU A 186 -59.03 -73.03 13.02
CA GLU A 186 -59.39 -72.73 11.63
C GLU A 186 -58.11 -72.75 10.76
N ASP A 187 -58.27 -73.26 9.54
CA ASP A 187 -57.24 -73.64 8.58
C ASP A 187 -56.61 -72.47 7.79
N ASP A 188 -55.40 -72.77 7.31
CA ASP A 188 -54.81 -72.42 6.01
C ASP A 188 -54.14 -71.03 5.72
N LYS A 189 -52.84 -71.18 5.37
CA LYS A 189 -52.06 -70.58 4.26
C LYS A 189 -51.14 -69.36 4.48
N GLN A 190 -50.00 -69.48 3.77
CA GLN A 190 -48.90 -68.54 3.43
C GLN A 190 -47.79 -68.42 4.51
N SER A 191 -46.57 -68.99 4.36
CA SER A 191 -45.50 -68.87 3.34
C SER A 191 -44.84 -67.49 3.28
N VAL A 192 -43.48 -67.49 3.22
CA VAL A 192 -42.46 -66.44 2.97
C VAL A 192 -41.49 -66.34 4.18
N VAL A 193 -40.30 -66.97 4.19
CA VAL A 193 -39.06 -66.86 3.37
C VAL A 193 -38.28 -65.55 3.60
N GLY A 194 -37.01 -65.71 4.01
CA GLY A 194 -35.91 -64.74 3.87
C GLY A 194 -35.67 -63.86 5.10
N SER A 195 -34.46 -63.55 5.54
CA SER A 195 -33.14 -63.71 4.94
C SER A 195 -32.09 -63.42 6.02
N ASP A 196 -31.03 -64.22 6.03
CA ASP A 196 -29.75 -63.91 6.65
C ASP A 196 -29.18 -62.60 6.10
N CYS A 197 -28.49 -61.83 6.93
CA CYS A 197 -27.41 -60.90 6.52
C CYS A 197 -26.49 -60.63 7.71
N SER A 198 -25.42 -61.41 7.75
CA SER A 198 -24.12 -61.10 8.36
C SER A 198 -23.50 -59.85 7.72
N GLY A 199 -22.81 -59.06 8.54
CA GLY A 199 -22.05 -57.89 8.12
C GLY A 199 -20.99 -57.54 9.16
N GLU A 200 -19.99 -58.41 9.32
CA GLU A 200 -18.73 -58.06 9.99
C GLU A 200 -17.94 -57.14 9.05
N SER A 201 -17.88 -55.84 9.39
CA SER A 201 -17.00 -54.87 8.72
C SER A 201 -15.68 -54.80 9.48
N SER A 202 -14.59 -55.18 8.82
CA SER A 202 -13.22 -55.01 9.29
C SER A 202 -12.76 -53.59 9.01
N ILE A 203 -12.27 -52.90 10.04
CA ILE A 203 -11.72 -51.53 9.97
C ILE A 203 -10.19 -51.63 9.96
N SER A 204 -9.57 -51.14 8.88
CA SER A 204 -8.12 -51.00 8.72
C SER A 204 -7.61 -49.71 9.39
N PHE A 205 -6.41 -49.78 9.98
CA PHE A 205 -5.89 -48.85 10.99
C PHE A 205 -5.08 -47.63 10.45
N ASP A 206 -5.20 -47.25 9.18
CA ASP A 206 -4.36 -46.19 8.57
C ASP A 206 -5.08 -44.86 8.26
N THR A 207 -6.36 -44.68 8.63
CA THR A 207 -7.15 -43.45 8.38
C THR A 207 -7.51 -42.64 9.64
N ILE A 208 -6.75 -42.80 10.74
CA ILE A 208 -7.12 -42.21 12.04
C ILE A 208 -7.30 -40.68 12.00
N ASN A 209 -6.65 -39.93 11.11
CA ASN A 209 -6.84 -38.47 11.04
C ASN A 209 -8.04 -38.00 10.20
N GLU A 210 -8.48 -38.77 9.21
CA GLU A 210 -9.68 -38.44 8.41
C GLU A 210 -10.96 -38.92 9.13
N ASP A 211 -10.85 -40.01 9.90
CA ASP A 211 -11.96 -40.55 10.67
C ASP A 211 -12.40 -39.64 11.83
N PHE A 212 -11.58 -38.73 12.36
CA PHE A 212 -12.03 -37.81 13.41
C PHE A 212 -12.93 -36.69 12.89
N GLU A 213 -12.61 -36.07 11.75
CA GLU A 213 -13.49 -35.06 11.13
C GLU A 213 -14.72 -35.72 10.53
N GLU A 214 -14.60 -36.91 9.93
CA GLU A 214 -15.74 -37.62 9.39
C GLU A 214 -16.64 -38.21 10.49
N SER A 215 -16.07 -38.69 11.61
CA SER A 215 -16.80 -39.09 12.81
C SER A 215 -17.50 -37.91 13.47
N LEU A 216 -16.82 -36.76 13.63
CA LEU A 216 -17.44 -35.57 14.22
C LEU A 216 -18.57 -35.04 13.33
N ASN A 217 -18.39 -35.05 12.01
CA ASN A 217 -19.45 -34.68 11.06
C ASN A 217 -20.60 -35.69 11.07
N LYS A 218 -20.33 -37.00 11.17
CA LYS A 218 -21.36 -38.03 11.36
C LYS A 218 -22.09 -37.89 12.68
N ASP A 219 -21.40 -37.57 13.77
CA ASP A 219 -22.00 -37.34 15.08
C ASP A 219 -22.89 -36.10 15.06
N ILE A 220 -22.43 -35.00 14.44
CA ILE A 220 -23.24 -33.79 14.22
C ILE A 220 -24.47 -34.12 13.35
N GLU A 221 -24.30 -34.94 12.31
CA GLU A 221 -25.39 -35.34 11.41
C GLU A 221 -26.40 -36.27 12.11
N VAL A 222 -25.93 -37.21 12.93
CA VAL A 222 -26.77 -38.09 13.78
C VAL A 222 -27.53 -37.27 14.82
N ILE A 223 -26.89 -36.29 15.45
CA ILE A 223 -27.54 -35.37 16.40
C ILE A 223 -28.60 -34.52 15.67
N ASN A 224 -28.29 -33.98 14.49
CA ASN A 224 -29.25 -33.23 13.71
C ASN A 224 -30.44 -34.10 13.26
N GLN A 225 -30.20 -35.33 12.82
CA GLN A 225 -31.26 -36.28 12.47
C GLN A 225 -32.11 -36.69 13.69
N ALA A 226 -31.50 -36.83 14.87
CA ALA A 226 -32.22 -37.09 16.12
C ALA A 226 -33.11 -35.90 16.50
N LEU A 227 -32.60 -34.67 16.39
CA LEU A 227 -33.37 -33.44 16.61
C LEU A 227 -34.51 -33.29 15.60
N TYR A 228 -34.31 -33.62 14.33
CA TYR A 228 -35.39 -33.60 13.34
C TYR A 228 -36.48 -34.64 13.64
N LYS A 229 -36.10 -35.84 14.10
CA LYS A 229 -37.07 -36.87 14.54
C LYS A 229 -37.83 -36.43 15.79
N GLU A 230 -37.14 -35.89 16.79
CA GLU A 230 -37.75 -35.37 18.01
C GLU A 230 -38.71 -34.21 17.69
N ASN A 231 -38.34 -33.32 16.77
CA ASN A 231 -39.20 -32.22 16.33
C ASN A 231 -40.44 -32.74 15.56
N ALA A 232 -40.30 -33.81 14.77
CA ALA A 232 -41.43 -34.47 14.10
C ALA A 232 -42.36 -35.19 15.11
N GLU A 233 -41.79 -35.83 16.13
CA GLU A 233 -42.55 -36.46 17.23
C GLU A 233 -43.26 -35.43 18.09
N LEU A 234 -42.63 -34.29 18.37
CA LEU A 234 -43.23 -33.15 19.07
C LEU A 234 -44.35 -32.51 18.25
N GLN A 235 -44.18 -32.34 16.94
CA GLN A 235 -45.25 -31.87 16.06
C GLN A 235 -46.42 -32.85 16.00
N LYS A 236 -46.14 -34.16 16.02
CA LYS A 236 -47.16 -35.20 16.08
C LYS A 236 -47.91 -35.18 17.42
N ALA A 237 -47.19 -35.11 18.54
CA ALA A 237 -47.78 -34.98 19.88
C ALA A 237 -48.60 -33.69 20.03
N LEU A 238 -48.16 -32.59 19.43
CA LEU A 238 -48.90 -31.31 19.41
C LEU A 238 -50.18 -31.40 18.57
N ASN A 239 -50.17 -32.14 17.46
CA ASN A 239 -51.36 -32.41 16.65
C ASN A 239 -52.33 -33.38 17.35
N ASP A 240 -51.80 -34.39 18.05
CA ASP A 240 -52.59 -35.33 18.85
C ASP A 240 -53.26 -34.61 20.05
N LEU A 241 -52.56 -33.66 20.69
CA LEU A 241 -53.10 -32.75 21.71
C LEU A 241 -54.15 -31.78 21.16
N LYS A 242 -53.99 -31.26 19.93
CA LYS A 242 -55.01 -30.43 19.27
C LYS A 242 -56.26 -31.21 18.87
N SER A 243 -56.12 -32.52 18.63
CA SER A 243 -57.22 -33.40 18.23
C SER A 243 -57.98 -34.04 19.40
N SER A 244 -57.38 -34.06 20.59
CA SER A 244 -58.03 -34.52 21.82
C SER A 244 -58.61 -33.33 22.58
N GLY A 245 -59.94 -33.17 22.50
CA GLY A 245 -60.64 -32.15 23.29
C GLY A 245 -60.50 -32.43 24.78
N LEU A 246 -59.55 -31.78 25.45
CA LEU A 246 -59.35 -31.83 26.90
C LEU A 246 -59.69 -30.49 27.58
N PRO A 247 -60.03 -30.52 28.88
CA PRO A 247 -60.70 -29.44 29.58
C PRO A 247 -59.78 -28.27 29.96
N SER A 248 -60.42 -27.09 30.02
CA SER A 248 -59.91 -25.71 30.16
C SER A 248 -58.78 -25.42 31.16
N GLU A 249 -58.45 -26.30 32.10
CA GLU A 249 -57.32 -26.11 33.04
C GLU A 249 -55.97 -26.56 32.47
N SER A 250 -55.98 -27.55 31.55
CA SER A 250 -54.76 -28.07 30.92
C SER A 250 -54.19 -27.13 29.83
N GLU A 251 -55.03 -26.26 29.28
CA GLU A 251 -54.67 -25.26 28.26
C GLU A 251 -53.84 -24.10 28.84
N SER A 252 -54.08 -23.74 30.11
CA SER A 252 -53.32 -22.72 30.84
C SER A 252 -51.87 -23.18 31.08
N LEU A 253 -51.68 -24.41 31.55
CA LEU A 253 -50.36 -24.97 31.85
C LEU A 253 -49.50 -25.13 30.59
N LEU A 254 -50.12 -25.56 29.48
CA LEU A 254 -49.48 -25.63 28.17
C LEU A 254 -49.07 -24.26 27.65
N ARG A 255 -49.88 -23.21 27.89
CA ARG A 255 -49.54 -21.83 27.55
C ARG A 255 -48.35 -21.31 28.34
N ASP A 256 -48.30 -21.61 29.64
CA ASP A 256 -47.19 -21.19 30.50
C ASP A 256 -45.89 -21.93 30.15
N GLN A 257 -45.96 -23.24 29.84
CA GLN A 257 -44.81 -24.00 29.32
C GLN A 257 -44.35 -23.49 27.95
N LEU A 258 -45.27 -23.11 27.07
CA LEU A 258 -44.95 -22.53 25.76
C LEU A 258 -44.28 -21.17 25.91
N ASN A 259 -44.77 -20.32 26.82
CA ASN A 259 -44.16 -19.02 27.13
C ASN A 259 -42.75 -19.19 27.71
N TYR A 260 -42.55 -20.18 28.59
CA TYR A 260 -41.23 -20.49 29.14
C TYR A 260 -40.25 -20.99 28.08
N ALA A 261 -40.71 -21.87 27.18
CA ALA A 261 -39.92 -22.33 26.04
C ALA A 261 -39.57 -21.17 25.09
N GLN A 262 -40.52 -20.29 24.78
CA GLN A 262 -40.28 -19.10 23.95
C GLN A 262 -39.30 -18.11 24.60
N SER A 263 -39.39 -17.89 25.91
CA SER A 263 -38.43 -17.06 26.64
C SER A 263 -37.02 -17.67 26.63
N THR A 264 -36.92 -19.00 26.70
CA THR A 264 -35.64 -19.72 26.66
C THR A 264 -35.03 -19.65 25.26
N ILE A 265 -35.84 -19.81 24.22
CA ILE A 265 -35.43 -19.64 22.82
C ILE A 265 -34.94 -18.20 22.57
N ALA A 266 -35.67 -17.19 23.05
CA ALA A 266 -35.26 -15.80 22.92
C ALA A 266 -33.90 -15.52 23.59
N GLN A 267 -33.66 -16.07 24.78
CA GLN A 267 -32.35 -15.97 25.45
C GLN A 267 -31.23 -16.66 24.68
N GLN A 268 -31.50 -17.85 24.12
CA GLN A 268 -30.52 -18.56 23.28
C GLN A 268 -30.23 -17.81 21.98
N GLN A 269 -31.22 -17.15 21.38
CA GLN A 269 -31.05 -16.33 20.18
C GLN A 269 -30.08 -15.17 20.45
N ILE A 270 -30.23 -14.48 21.58
CA ILE A 270 -29.34 -13.38 22.00
C ILE A 270 -27.89 -13.89 22.19
N LEU A 271 -27.71 -15.07 22.78
CA LEU A 271 -26.40 -15.70 22.96
C LEU A 271 -25.75 -16.07 21.61
N ILE A 272 -26.54 -16.52 20.63
CA ILE A 272 -26.05 -16.83 19.29
C ILE A 272 -25.63 -15.55 18.55
N GLU A 273 -26.44 -14.49 18.62
CA GLU A 273 -26.14 -13.20 18.01
C GLU A 273 -24.88 -12.57 18.60
N THR A 274 -24.72 -12.59 19.92
CA THR A 274 -23.49 -12.11 20.60
C THR A 274 -22.27 -12.94 20.23
N ASN A 275 -22.39 -14.27 20.11
CA ASN A 275 -21.29 -15.12 19.63
C ASN A 275 -20.94 -14.84 18.16
N GLN A 276 -21.92 -14.61 17.29
CA GLN A 276 -21.65 -14.24 15.90
C GLN A 276 -20.94 -12.89 15.78
N GLU A 277 -21.31 -11.91 16.61
CA GLU A 277 -20.64 -10.62 16.67
C GLU A 277 -19.19 -10.76 17.16
N MET A 278 -18.95 -11.56 18.20
CA MET A 278 -17.61 -11.92 18.68
C MET A 278 -16.75 -12.60 17.60
N ILE A 279 -17.34 -13.52 16.82
CA ILE A 279 -16.66 -14.19 15.71
C ILE A 279 -16.29 -13.18 14.62
N SER A 280 -17.20 -12.26 14.27
CA SER A 280 -16.96 -11.19 13.30
C SER A 280 -15.84 -10.24 13.72
N GLN A 281 -15.85 -9.81 14.99
CA GLN A 281 -14.77 -8.98 15.56
C GLN A 281 -13.43 -9.72 15.56
N THR A 282 -13.43 -11.01 15.91
CA THR A 282 -12.23 -11.86 15.87
C THR A 282 -11.70 -12.01 14.44
N ALA A 283 -12.58 -12.14 13.44
CA ALA A 283 -12.19 -12.22 12.04
C ALA A 283 -11.56 -10.90 11.54
N GLN A 284 -12.11 -9.75 11.93
CA GLN A 284 -11.55 -8.43 11.60
C GLN A 284 -10.16 -8.21 12.25
N LEU A 285 -10.00 -8.62 13.51
CA LEU A 285 -8.70 -8.58 14.19
C LEU A 285 -7.67 -9.48 13.49
N LYS A 286 -8.04 -10.71 13.11
CA LYS A 286 -7.17 -11.60 12.33
C LYS A 286 -6.76 -11.00 10.98
N ALA A 287 -7.68 -10.37 10.26
CA ALA A 287 -7.37 -9.69 9.00
C ALA A 287 -6.40 -8.51 9.20
N THR A 288 -6.56 -7.76 10.29
CA THR A 288 -5.66 -6.65 10.65
C THR A 288 -4.26 -7.15 10.99
N VAL A 289 -4.16 -8.23 11.77
CA VAL A 289 -2.87 -8.87 12.12
C VAL A 289 -2.16 -9.38 10.86
N ALA A 290 -2.89 -10.03 9.94
CA ALA A 290 -2.31 -10.51 8.68
C ALA A 290 -1.79 -9.36 7.80
N SER A 291 -2.53 -8.24 7.73
CA SER A 291 -2.10 -7.03 7.02
C SER A 291 -0.83 -6.43 7.66
N GLN A 292 -0.79 -6.33 8.99
CA GLN A 292 0.38 -5.85 9.71
C GLN A 292 1.60 -6.75 9.52
N GLN A 293 1.44 -8.09 9.57
CA GLN A 293 2.53 -9.03 9.28
C GLN A 293 3.08 -8.88 7.86
N THR A 294 2.21 -8.64 6.87
CA THR A 294 2.65 -8.40 5.49
C THR A 294 3.48 -7.12 5.39
N LYS A 295 3.08 -6.07 6.12
CA LYS A 295 3.81 -4.80 6.14
C LYS A 295 5.14 -4.91 6.88
N ILE A 296 5.22 -5.70 7.95
CA ILE A 296 6.48 -6.01 8.65
C ILE A 296 7.45 -6.70 7.70
N LYS A 297 7.02 -7.73 6.97
CA LYS A 297 7.86 -8.42 5.97
C LYS A 297 8.39 -7.48 4.88
N GLN A 298 7.56 -6.54 4.41
CA GLN A 298 8.01 -5.53 3.43
C GLN A 298 9.08 -4.59 4.02
N LEU A 299 8.93 -4.19 5.28
CA LEU A 299 9.92 -3.36 5.97
C LEU A 299 11.21 -4.13 6.22
N GLU A 300 11.14 -5.40 6.61
CA GLU A 300 12.31 -6.29 6.76
C GLU A 300 13.09 -6.40 5.45
N GLN A 301 12.41 -6.64 4.32
CA GLN A 301 13.06 -6.67 3.01
C GLN A 301 13.74 -5.34 2.66
N THR A 302 13.07 -4.21 2.95
CA THR A 302 13.63 -2.88 2.70
C THR A 302 14.89 -2.63 3.54
N ILE A 303 14.93 -3.14 4.78
CA ILE A 303 16.10 -3.05 5.65
C ILE A 303 17.25 -3.88 5.09
N GLU A 304 17.00 -5.11 4.63
CA GLU A 304 18.02 -5.95 3.98
C GLU A 304 18.60 -5.27 2.73
N ASP A 305 17.76 -4.70 1.86
CA ASP A 305 18.20 -4.00 0.65
C ASP A 305 19.06 -2.76 0.98
N LEU A 306 18.69 -2.02 2.02
CA LEU A 306 19.47 -0.88 2.50
C LEU A 306 20.80 -1.31 3.11
N GLN A 307 20.82 -2.41 3.88
CA GLN A 307 22.05 -2.98 4.43
C GLN A 307 23.00 -3.45 3.33
N ALA A 308 22.50 -4.13 2.30
CA ALA A 308 23.28 -4.53 1.13
C ALA A 308 23.88 -3.32 0.40
N THR A 309 23.10 -2.25 0.26
CA THR A 309 23.57 -0.99 -0.35
C THR A 309 24.67 -0.33 0.48
N ILE A 310 24.52 -0.28 1.81
CA ILE A 310 25.54 0.29 2.71
C ILE A 310 26.83 -0.52 2.65
N SER A 311 26.75 -1.86 2.64
CA SER A 311 27.93 -2.73 2.52
C SER A 311 28.65 -2.51 1.20
N SER A 312 27.93 -2.45 0.08
CA SER A 312 28.51 -2.14 -1.23
C SER A 312 29.16 -0.76 -1.29
N GLN A 313 28.57 0.25 -0.64
CA GLN A 313 29.17 1.59 -0.54
C GLN A 313 30.42 1.60 0.33
N ARG A 314 30.47 0.82 1.43
CA ARG A 314 31.66 0.67 2.26
C ARG A 314 32.81 0.04 1.47
N GLU A 315 32.56 -1.06 0.78
CA GLU A 315 33.56 -1.71 -0.08
C GLU A 315 34.09 -0.76 -1.15
N LYS A 316 33.20 0.04 -1.78
CA LYS A 316 33.61 1.06 -2.75
C LYS A 316 34.44 2.17 -2.11
N SER A 317 34.13 2.58 -0.87
CA SER A 317 34.90 3.59 -0.13
C SER A 317 36.28 3.06 0.26
N GLU A 318 36.37 1.81 0.69
CA GLU A 318 37.63 1.13 1.01
C GLU A 318 38.53 1.00 -0.24
N LEU A 319 37.94 0.67 -1.40
CA LEU A 319 38.63 0.65 -2.69
C LEU A 319 39.18 2.04 -3.07
N LEU A 320 38.38 3.09 -2.90
CA LEU A 320 38.82 4.46 -3.16
C LEU A 320 39.94 4.89 -2.21
N GLU A 321 39.86 4.53 -0.93
CA GLU A 321 40.91 4.78 0.05
C GLU A 321 42.21 4.07 -0.34
N PHE A 322 42.13 2.81 -0.77
CA PHE A 322 43.28 2.06 -1.25
C PHE A 322 43.93 2.72 -2.49
N GLN A 323 43.10 3.20 -3.42
CA GLN A 323 43.56 3.87 -4.63
C GLN A 323 44.19 5.23 -4.35
N VAL A 324 43.67 5.98 -3.38
CA VAL A 324 44.27 7.22 -2.88
C VAL A 324 45.62 6.94 -2.22
N LEU A 325 45.70 5.94 -1.34
CA LEU A 325 46.95 5.54 -0.69
C LEU A 325 48.01 5.07 -1.69
N GLU A 326 47.62 4.31 -2.72
CA GLU A 326 48.52 3.92 -3.79
C GLU A 326 49.02 5.13 -4.59
N SER A 327 48.13 6.09 -4.90
CA SER A 327 48.51 7.31 -5.61
C SER A 327 49.43 8.21 -4.78
N GLU A 328 49.25 8.27 -3.46
CA GLU A 328 50.14 8.97 -2.53
C GLU A 328 51.49 8.28 -2.38
N ALA A 329 51.51 6.94 -2.36
CA ALA A 329 52.73 6.16 -2.33
C ALA A 329 53.56 6.37 -3.61
N ARG A 330 52.91 6.39 -4.79
CA ARG A 330 53.54 6.70 -6.08
C ARG A 330 54.10 8.12 -6.11
N ARG A 331 53.34 9.11 -5.61
CA ARG A 331 53.82 10.50 -5.48
C ARG A 331 55.05 10.60 -4.58
N LYS A 332 55.05 9.90 -3.44
CA LYS A 332 56.20 9.87 -2.52
C LYS A 332 57.42 9.15 -3.09
N SER A 333 57.25 8.14 -3.95
CA SER A 333 58.38 7.51 -4.64
C SER A 333 58.97 8.43 -5.73
N GLU A 334 58.11 9.12 -6.48
CA GLU A 334 58.55 10.10 -7.51
C GLU A 334 59.27 11.31 -6.89
N GLU A 335 58.90 11.71 -5.68
CA GLU A 335 59.53 12.80 -4.95
C GLU A 335 60.89 12.40 -4.33
N ARG A 336 61.12 11.10 -4.09
CA ARG A 336 62.42 10.56 -3.59
C ARG A 336 63.43 10.29 -4.70
N GLU A 337 63.02 10.24 -5.97
CA GLU A 337 63.91 9.97 -7.11
C GLU A 337 64.40 11.23 -7.84
N ARG A 338 64.07 12.45 -7.38
CA ARG A 338 64.67 13.68 -7.93
C ARG A 338 66.04 13.96 -7.31
N PRO A 339 67.13 14.03 -8.08
CA PRO A 339 68.41 14.50 -7.59
C PRO A 339 68.31 16.00 -7.32
N SER A 340 68.53 16.40 -6.07
CA SER A 340 68.65 17.80 -5.66
C SER A 340 70.05 18.31 -6.03
N ASP A 341 70.23 18.73 -7.27
CA ASP A 341 71.39 19.53 -7.69
C ASP A 341 70.94 20.54 -8.76
N GLU A 342 70.64 21.76 -8.34
CA GLU A 342 70.79 22.95 -9.18
C GLU A 342 70.85 24.20 -8.29
N LYS A 343 72.09 24.63 -8.00
CA LYS A 343 72.39 25.98 -7.53
C LYS A 343 72.14 26.95 -8.68
N TYR A 344 71.22 27.89 -8.51
CA TYR A 344 71.05 29.01 -9.43
C TYR A 344 72.05 30.13 -9.10
N ASP A 345 72.82 30.52 -10.11
CA ASP A 345 73.69 31.71 -10.15
C ASP A 345 72.85 32.93 -10.55
N GLU A 346 72.96 33.99 -9.78
CA GLU A 346 72.02 35.12 -9.70
C GLU A 346 72.43 36.31 -10.59
N ASN A 347 73.20 36.09 -11.66
CA ASN A 347 73.69 37.19 -12.52
C ASN A 347 73.61 36.88 -14.02
N ALA A 348 72.44 37.07 -14.62
CA ALA A 348 72.31 37.28 -16.06
C ALA A 348 71.27 38.39 -16.35
N PRO A 349 71.55 39.31 -17.30
CA PRO A 349 70.66 40.44 -17.58
C PRO A 349 69.35 40.01 -18.25
N PRO A 350 68.26 40.76 -18.06
CA PRO A 350 66.93 40.37 -18.54
C PRO A 350 66.88 40.46 -20.06
N VAL A 351 66.81 39.30 -20.71
CA VAL A 351 66.40 39.22 -22.11
C VAL A 351 64.87 39.32 -22.12
N GLU A 352 64.33 40.39 -22.68
CA GLU A 352 62.91 40.47 -23.07
C GLU A 352 62.62 39.37 -24.11
N VAL A 353 62.27 38.17 -23.62
CA VAL A 353 61.68 37.13 -24.44
C VAL A 353 60.22 37.52 -24.64
N VAL A 354 59.92 38.04 -25.83
CA VAL A 354 58.55 38.14 -26.33
C VAL A 354 57.97 36.72 -26.32
N LYS A 355 57.17 36.41 -25.30
CA LYS A 355 56.43 35.14 -25.20
C LYS A 355 55.33 35.15 -26.26
N LYS A 356 55.67 34.70 -27.47
CA LYS A 356 54.67 34.31 -28.47
C LYS A 356 54.18 32.91 -28.08
N GLU A 357 52.91 32.79 -27.71
CA GLU A 357 52.26 31.49 -27.53
C GLU A 357 52.18 30.80 -28.89
N LEU A 358 52.89 29.69 -29.06
CA LEU A 358 52.88 28.89 -30.27
C LEU A 358 51.66 27.94 -30.23
N ASN A 359 50.88 27.89 -31.31
CA ASN A 359 49.80 26.91 -31.44
C ASN A 359 50.35 25.51 -31.79
N LEU A 360 49.60 24.44 -31.50
CA LEU A 360 50.02 23.05 -31.74
C LEU A 360 50.48 22.81 -33.20
N ASP A 361 49.81 23.43 -34.17
CA ASP A 361 50.19 23.36 -35.58
C ASP A 361 51.54 24.03 -35.88
N GLU A 362 51.84 25.15 -35.20
CA GLU A 362 53.13 25.85 -35.32
C GLU A 362 54.26 25.02 -34.68
N ILE A 363 53.97 24.34 -33.55
CA ILE A 363 54.91 23.44 -32.88
C ILE A 363 55.25 22.22 -33.77
N ILE A 364 54.23 21.63 -34.39
CA ILE A 364 54.40 20.51 -35.34
C ILE A 364 55.21 20.94 -36.57
N SER A 365 54.94 22.15 -37.10
CA SER A 365 55.70 22.72 -38.23
C SER A 365 57.18 22.93 -37.87
N LEU A 366 57.47 23.53 -36.70
CA LEU A 366 58.82 23.74 -36.21
C LEU A 366 59.59 22.43 -36.01
N LYS A 367 58.92 21.38 -35.53
CA LYS A 367 59.50 20.03 -35.39
C LYS A 367 59.88 19.44 -36.75
N SER A 368 59.05 19.64 -37.78
CA SER A 368 59.31 19.20 -39.16
C SER A 368 60.49 19.95 -39.79
N GLU A 369 60.57 21.26 -39.57
CA GLU A 369 61.67 22.11 -40.04
C GLU A 369 62.99 21.74 -39.36
N LEU A 370 63.00 21.52 -38.04
CA LEU A 370 64.20 21.07 -37.33
C LEU A 370 64.66 19.70 -37.79
N ARG A 371 63.74 18.76 -38.03
CA ARG A 371 64.07 17.43 -38.58
C ARG A 371 64.72 17.53 -39.95
N SER A 372 64.25 18.46 -40.78
CA SER A 372 64.82 18.73 -42.10
C SER A 372 66.23 19.35 -41.99
N LEU A 373 66.43 20.27 -41.04
CA LEU A 373 67.72 20.90 -40.76
C LEU A 373 68.75 19.89 -40.18
N ARG A 374 68.30 18.99 -39.30
CA ARG A 374 69.12 17.91 -38.72
C ARG A 374 69.65 16.95 -39.79
N ASN A 375 68.83 16.68 -40.80
CA ASN A 375 69.13 15.77 -41.89
C ASN A 375 69.95 16.42 -43.02
N ALA A 376 70.21 17.73 -42.95
CA ALA A 376 70.97 18.44 -43.98
C ALA A 376 72.42 17.90 -44.09
N PRO A 377 72.89 17.54 -45.30
CA PRO A 377 74.16 16.84 -45.49
C PRO A 377 75.38 17.67 -45.07
N ASN A 378 75.25 19.01 -45.00
CA ASN A 378 76.34 19.95 -44.73
C ASN A 378 76.51 20.30 -43.23
N LEU A 379 75.68 19.74 -42.34
CA LEU A 379 75.69 20.07 -40.92
C LEU A 379 76.68 19.20 -40.12
N LYS A 380 77.60 19.82 -39.37
CA LYS A 380 78.55 19.14 -38.47
C LYS A 380 77.84 18.40 -37.32
N LEU A 381 78.53 17.44 -36.69
CA LEU A 381 77.96 16.54 -35.67
C LEU A 381 77.35 17.27 -34.45
N LEU A 382 78.03 18.29 -33.92
CA LEU A 382 77.57 19.02 -32.74
C LEU A 382 76.25 19.79 -32.98
N PRO A 383 76.10 20.58 -34.06
CA PRO A 383 74.81 21.15 -34.46
C PRO A 383 73.68 20.12 -34.61
N ARG A 384 73.96 18.93 -35.18
CA ARG A 384 72.95 17.86 -35.31
C ARG A 384 72.47 17.33 -33.95
N GLN A 385 73.38 17.21 -32.98
CA GLN A 385 73.04 16.79 -31.62
C GLN A 385 72.20 17.85 -30.89
N ILE A 386 72.53 19.13 -31.05
CA ILE A 386 71.74 20.23 -30.46
C ILE A 386 70.34 20.23 -31.06
N ILE A 387 70.20 20.16 -32.39
CA ILE A 387 68.90 20.08 -33.05
C ILE A 387 68.11 18.83 -32.59
N GLY A 388 68.76 17.68 -32.44
CA GLY A 388 68.12 16.48 -31.91
C GLY A 388 67.59 16.62 -30.49
N ARG A 389 68.31 17.34 -29.60
CA ARG A 389 67.82 17.66 -28.25
C ARG A 389 66.65 18.63 -28.30
N THR A 390 66.71 19.64 -29.17
CA THR A 390 65.62 20.61 -29.36
C THR A 390 64.36 19.94 -29.91
N GLU A 391 64.49 19.02 -30.87
CA GLU A 391 63.37 18.21 -31.37
C GLU A 391 62.75 17.32 -30.27
N GLY A 392 63.58 16.74 -29.41
CA GLY A 392 63.11 15.95 -28.26
C GLY A 392 62.33 16.81 -27.25
N TYR A 393 62.81 18.03 -26.99
CA TYR A 393 62.09 18.99 -26.14
C TYR A 393 60.74 19.39 -26.75
N ILE A 394 60.68 19.63 -28.07
CA ILE A 394 59.43 19.94 -28.77
C ILE A 394 58.45 18.75 -28.73
N ALA A 395 58.93 17.51 -28.88
CA ALA A 395 58.08 16.33 -28.76
C ALA A 395 57.43 16.21 -27.37
N ASN A 396 58.18 16.51 -26.30
CA ASN A 396 57.62 16.53 -24.94
C ASN A 396 56.61 17.67 -24.74
N LEU A 397 56.77 18.81 -25.43
CA LEU A 397 55.80 19.90 -25.39
C LEU A 397 54.51 19.56 -26.13
N GLU A 398 54.60 18.88 -27.28
CA GLU A 398 53.44 18.36 -28.01
C GLU A 398 52.64 17.38 -27.16
N GLU A 399 53.32 16.43 -26.51
CA GLU A 399 52.70 15.46 -25.60
C GLU A 399 51.93 16.17 -24.48
N LYS A 400 52.56 17.13 -23.79
CA LYS A 400 51.90 17.94 -22.75
C LYS A 400 50.70 18.74 -23.27
N PHE A 401 50.76 19.27 -24.49
CA PHE A 401 49.63 19.95 -25.12
C PHE A 401 48.45 19.00 -25.39
N THR A 402 48.74 17.78 -25.86
CA THR A 402 47.70 16.76 -26.07
C THR A 402 47.08 16.29 -24.76
N GLU A 403 47.86 16.11 -23.70
CA GLU A 403 47.38 15.78 -22.35
C GLU A 403 46.46 16.89 -21.79
N THR A 404 46.86 18.16 -21.99
CA THR A 404 46.05 19.31 -21.55
C THR A 404 44.72 19.38 -22.30
N THR A 405 44.74 19.11 -23.61
CA THR A 405 43.52 19.08 -24.44
C THR A 405 42.57 17.96 -24.00
N GLN A 406 43.10 16.77 -23.70
CA GLN A 406 42.31 15.67 -23.15
C GLN A 406 41.73 16.00 -21.78
N ALA A 407 42.49 16.69 -20.92
CA ALA A 407 41.99 17.15 -19.62
C ALA A 407 40.83 18.17 -19.77
N ASP A 408 40.90 19.07 -20.74
CA ASP A 408 39.84 20.02 -21.04
C ASP A 408 38.56 19.34 -21.56
N GLU A 409 38.69 18.31 -22.39
CA GLU A 409 37.55 17.48 -22.82
C GLU A 409 36.89 16.73 -21.65
N ILE A 410 37.70 16.14 -20.77
CA ILE A 410 37.20 15.47 -19.56
C ILE A 410 36.50 16.47 -18.64
N MET A 411 37.07 17.66 -18.44
CA MET A 411 36.46 18.74 -17.66
C MET A 411 35.12 19.18 -18.23
N LYS A 412 35.01 19.28 -19.57
CA LYS A 412 33.74 19.60 -20.24
C LYS A 412 32.68 18.53 -19.97
N VAL A 413 33.02 17.25 -20.12
CA VAL A 413 32.12 16.13 -19.81
C VAL A 413 31.69 16.11 -18.34
N LEU A 414 32.61 16.37 -17.41
CA LEU A 414 32.30 16.47 -15.99
C LEU A 414 31.37 17.64 -15.68
N LYS A 415 31.57 18.79 -16.33
CA LYS A 415 30.71 19.97 -16.18
C LYS A 415 29.29 19.70 -16.69
N ASP A 416 29.14 19.00 -17.80
CA ASP A 416 27.84 18.61 -18.33
C ASP A 416 27.12 17.59 -17.43
N LYS A 417 27.86 16.61 -16.88
CA LYS A 417 27.33 15.68 -15.88
C LYS A 417 26.88 16.40 -14.61
N LEU A 418 27.66 17.38 -14.13
CA LEU A 418 27.33 18.18 -12.95
C LEU A 418 26.03 18.97 -13.16
N ASN A 419 25.89 19.65 -14.29
CA ASN A 419 24.66 20.37 -14.65
C ASN A 419 23.44 19.44 -14.71
N ASN A 420 23.61 18.20 -15.18
CA ASN A 420 22.52 17.23 -15.23
C ASN A 420 22.11 16.73 -13.84
N VAL A 421 23.09 16.52 -12.95
CA VAL A 421 22.83 16.17 -11.54
C VAL A 421 22.11 17.31 -10.82
N GLU A 422 22.51 18.57 -11.04
CA GLU A 422 21.82 19.74 -10.48
C GLU A 422 20.35 19.82 -10.95
N LYS A 423 20.09 19.62 -12.26
CA LYS A 423 18.71 19.57 -12.79
C LYS A 423 17.89 18.49 -12.11
N ASN A 424 18.42 17.27 -12.01
CA ASN A 424 17.74 16.14 -11.34
C ASN A 424 17.47 16.43 -9.86
N ALA A 425 18.42 17.05 -9.16
CA ALA A 425 18.25 17.45 -7.76
C ALA A 425 17.09 18.46 -7.59
N THR A 426 17.00 19.47 -8.47
CA THR A 426 15.89 20.44 -8.42
C THR A 426 14.53 19.81 -8.73
N GLU A 427 14.46 18.82 -9.63
CA GLU A 427 13.23 18.09 -9.90
C GLU A 427 12.78 17.20 -8.73
N LEU A 428 13.73 16.53 -8.07
CA LEU A 428 13.47 15.75 -6.86
C LEU A 428 12.99 16.66 -5.73
N GLU A 429 13.57 17.85 -5.56
CA GLU A 429 13.14 18.83 -4.57
C GLU A 429 11.70 19.30 -4.83
N LYS A 430 11.34 19.58 -6.09
CA LYS A 430 9.95 19.91 -6.46
C LYS A 430 8.97 18.77 -6.19
N LYS A 431 9.35 17.52 -6.46
CA LYS A 431 8.53 16.34 -6.14
C LYS A 431 8.35 16.18 -4.64
N SER A 432 9.42 16.35 -3.86
CA SER A 432 9.40 16.30 -2.39
C SER A 432 8.47 17.36 -1.79
N GLN A 433 8.55 18.61 -2.25
CA GLN A 433 7.65 19.68 -1.82
C GLN A 433 6.18 19.39 -2.16
N LYS A 434 5.90 18.76 -3.31
CA LYS A 434 4.54 18.35 -3.68
C LYS A 434 4.00 17.27 -2.74
N SER A 435 4.80 16.25 -2.40
CA SER A 435 4.40 15.23 -1.43
C SER A 435 4.21 15.81 -0.02
N GLU A 436 5.02 16.78 0.40
CA GLU A 436 4.89 17.42 1.71
C GLU A 436 3.57 18.21 1.82
N LYS A 437 3.17 18.92 0.75
CA LYS A 437 1.87 19.60 0.67
C LYS A 437 0.71 18.61 0.78
N GLN A 438 0.79 17.46 0.10
CA GLN A 438 -0.24 16.42 0.20
C GLN A 438 -0.32 15.83 1.61
N LEU A 439 0.81 15.62 2.29
CA LEU A 439 0.82 15.15 3.68
C LEU A 439 0.17 16.16 4.64
N LYS A 440 0.43 17.47 4.48
CA LYS A 440 -0.23 18.51 5.28
C LYS A 440 -1.75 18.53 5.05
N GLU A 441 -2.20 18.34 3.83
CA GLU A 441 -3.63 18.26 3.51
C GLU A 441 -4.29 17.01 4.13
N LEU A 442 -3.63 15.85 4.05
CA LEU A 442 -4.11 14.62 4.68
C LEU A 442 -4.14 14.72 6.21
N GLN A 443 -3.14 15.34 6.84
CA GLN A 443 -3.17 15.63 8.27
C GLN A 443 -4.35 16.53 8.65
N GLY A 444 -4.66 17.56 7.85
CA GLY A 444 -5.86 18.38 8.04
C GLY A 444 -7.15 17.55 8.03
N LYS A 445 -7.30 16.66 7.04
CA LYS A 445 -8.46 15.74 6.94
C LYS A 445 -8.55 14.77 8.12
N ILE A 446 -7.43 14.27 8.63
CA ILE A 446 -7.39 13.42 9.84
C ILE A 446 -7.89 14.21 11.05
N THR A 447 -7.39 15.42 11.28
CA THR A 447 -7.84 16.24 12.42
C THR A 447 -9.32 16.61 12.35
N GLU A 448 -9.87 16.78 11.14
CA GLU A 448 -11.31 17.00 10.95
C GLU A 448 -12.13 15.74 11.26
N LYS A 449 -11.62 14.56 10.87
CA LYS A 449 -12.25 13.27 11.19
C LYS A 449 -12.21 12.97 12.68
N ASP A 450 -11.12 13.30 13.37
CA ASP A 450 -11.00 13.12 14.82
C ASP A 450 -12.04 13.98 15.56
N LYS A 451 -12.24 15.24 15.14
CA LYS A 451 -13.31 16.10 15.68
C LYS A 451 -14.71 15.53 15.44
N GLN A 452 -14.99 15.02 14.23
CA GLN A 452 -16.26 14.35 13.94
C GLN A 452 -16.48 13.13 14.84
N LEU A 453 -15.40 12.41 15.17
CA LEU A 453 -15.45 11.23 16.04
C LEU A 453 -15.75 11.61 17.50
N GLU A 454 -15.16 12.70 18.00
CA GLU A 454 -15.48 13.28 19.31
C GLU A 454 -16.95 13.70 19.40
N ASP A 455 -17.48 14.37 18.36
CA ASP A 455 -18.89 14.77 18.30
C ASP A 455 -19.83 13.55 18.31
N ILE A 456 -19.49 12.50 17.54
CA ILE A 456 -20.25 11.24 17.53
C ILE A 456 -20.23 10.57 18.90
N GLN A 457 -19.08 10.55 19.59
CA GLN A 457 -18.98 9.99 20.94
C GLN A 457 -19.85 10.76 21.93
N LYS A 458 -19.91 12.08 21.81
CA LYS A 458 -20.79 12.92 22.64
C LYS A 458 -22.27 12.61 22.37
N ILE A 459 -22.68 12.54 21.11
CA ILE A 459 -24.05 12.17 20.72
C ILE A 459 -24.41 10.77 21.23
N LYS A 460 -23.49 9.81 21.13
CA LYS A 460 -23.68 8.45 21.65
C LYS A 460 -23.96 8.47 23.15
N LYS A 461 -23.14 9.18 23.93
CA LYS A 461 -23.34 9.32 25.37
C LYS A 461 -24.69 9.96 25.72
N GLU A 462 -25.07 11.03 25.01
CA GLU A 462 -26.38 11.67 25.19
C GLU A 462 -27.54 10.72 24.85
N SER A 463 -27.38 9.86 23.83
CA SER A 463 -28.39 8.87 23.47
C SER A 463 -28.52 7.74 24.50
N GLU A 464 -27.40 7.29 25.09
CA GLU A 464 -27.39 6.29 26.18
C GLU A 464 -28.08 6.85 27.43
N GLU A 465 -27.82 8.11 27.79
CA GLU A 465 -28.48 8.78 28.91
C GLU A 465 -30.00 8.91 28.69
N ARG A 466 -30.45 9.23 27.46
CA ARG A 466 -31.89 9.25 27.12
C ARG A 466 -32.54 7.86 27.19
N LEU A 467 -31.81 6.81 26.84
CA LEU A 467 -32.31 5.44 26.89
C LEU A 467 -32.53 4.99 28.34
N ILE A 468 -31.60 5.31 29.23
CA ILE A 468 -31.74 5.08 30.69
C ILE A 468 -32.97 5.82 31.24
N GLU A 469 -33.21 7.07 30.80
CA GLU A 469 -34.39 7.83 31.22
C GLU A 469 -35.71 7.21 30.72
N MET A 470 -35.75 6.73 29.48
CA MET A 470 -36.92 6.01 28.94
C MET A 470 -37.18 4.71 29.71
N GLU A 471 -36.15 3.90 29.96
CA GLU A 471 -36.28 2.66 30.75
C GLU A 471 -36.84 2.92 32.15
N LYS A 472 -36.46 4.04 32.78
CA LYS A 472 -37.02 4.45 34.06
C LYS A 472 -38.51 4.80 33.95
N LYS A 473 -38.92 5.53 32.91
CA LYS A 473 -40.34 5.87 32.66
C LYS A 473 -41.19 4.63 32.35
N ASP A 474 -40.64 3.64 31.67
CA ASP A 474 -41.31 2.37 31.40
C ASP A 474 -41.50 1.56 32.68
N LYS A 475 -40.50 1.53 33.58
CA LYS A 475 -40.63 0.94 34.92
C LYS A 475 -41.73 1.63 35.74
N GLU A 476 -41.75 2.96 35.77
CA GLU A 476 -42.82 3.70 36.46
C GLU A 476 -44.20 3.44 35.86
N SER A 477 -44.29 3.29 34.52
CA SER A 477 -45.56 3.01 33.83
C SER A 477 -46.06 1.58 34.07
N THR A 478 -45.15 0.60 34.10
CA THR A 478 -45.47 -0.79 34.45
C THR A 478 -45.90 -0.94 35.91
N GLU A 479 -45.26 -0.22 36.84
CA GLU A 479 -45.72 -0.14 38.23
C GLU A 479 -47.13 0.43 38.34
N LYS A 480 -47.43 1.53 37.63
CA LYS A 480 -48.79 2.10 37.58
C LYS A 480 -49.80 1.12 37.00
N LEU A 481 -49.47 0.40 35.94
CA LEU A 481 -50.32 -0.64 35.36
C LEU A 481 -50.64 -1.74 36.39
N ASN A 482 -49.62 -2.27 37.07
CA ASN A 482 -49.81 -3.27 38.12
C ASN A 482 -50.73 -2.77 39.25
N THR A 483 -50.65 -1.49 39.61
CA THR A 483 -51.57 -0.91 40.61
C THR A 483 -53.01 -0.78 40.08
N MET A 484 -53.19 -0.47 38.79
CA MET A 484 -54.51 -0.41 38.17
C MET A 484 -55.14 -1.81 38.04
N GLU A 485 -54.36 -2.82 37.68
CA GLU A 485 -54.81 -4.21 37.64
C GLU A 485 -55.28 -4.72 39.01
N LYS A 486 -54.56 -4.39 40.09
CA LYS A 486 -55.01 -4.69 41.46
C LYS A 486 -56.36 -4.05 41.77
N LYS A 487 -56.55 -2.78 41.42
CA LYS A 487 -57.83 -2.07 41.60
C LYS A 487 -58.96 -2.68 40.78
N LEU A 488 -58.70 -3.12 39.55
CA LEU A 488 -59.66 -3.84 38.73
C LEU A 488 -60.10 -5.15 39.40
N GLY A 489 -59.15 -5.92 39.95
CA GLY A 489 -59.48 -7.14 40.71
C GLY A 489 -60.33 -6.87 41.96
N GLU A 490 -60.16 -5.73 42.63
CA GLU A 490 -61.03 -5.29 43.72
C GLU A 490 -62.44 -4.93 43.24
N ILE A 491 -62.54 -4.21 42.11
CA ILE A 491 -63.83 -3.88 41.47
C ILE A 491 -64.60 -5.16 41.10
N ASP A 492 -63.92 -6.17 40.55
CA ASP A 492 -64.55 -7.44 40.20
C ASP A 492 -65.09 -8.19 41.44
N LYS A 493 -64.37 -8.14 42.57
CA LYS A 493 -64.87 -8.68 43.85
C LYS A 493 -66.13 -7.94 44.32
N VAL A 494 -66.14 -6.61 44.27
CA VAL A 494 -67.31 -5.79 44.63
C VAL A 494 -68.49 -6.09 43.70
N LYS A 495 -68.24 -6.21 42.38
CA LYS A 495 -69.26 -6.54 41.39
C LYS A 495 -69.89 -7.91 41.67
N LYS A 496 -69.09 -8.90 42.09
CA LYS A 496 -69.59 -10.21 42.49
C LYS A 496 -70.48 -10.12 43.73
N GLN A 497 -70.06 -9.38 44.76
CA GLN A 497 -70.87 -9.14 45.97
C GLN A 497 -72.19 -8.42 45.66
N LEU A 498 -72.17 -7.42 44.78
CA LEU A 498 -73.39 -6.72 44.34
C LEU A 498 -74.34 -7.65 43.60
N LYS A 499 -73.82 -8.56 42.76
CA LYS A 499 -74.64 -9.55 42.05
C LYS A 499 -75.34 -10.50 43.04
N GLU A 500 -74.60 -11.01 44.03
CA GLU A 500 -75.16 -11.87 45.08
C GLU A 500 -76.26 -11.15 45.89
N LYS A 501 -76.02 -9.89 46.26
CA LYS A 501 -77.03 -9.02 46.92
C LYS A 501 -78.27 -8.79 46.06
N ASN A 502 -78.08 -8.62 44.76
CA ASN A 502 -79.19 -8.41 43.82
C ASN A 502 -80.03 -9.68 43.67
N ASP A 503 -79.41 -10.85 43.62
CA ASP A 503 -80.10 -12.15 43.58
C ASP A 503 -80.88 -12.40 44.89
N GLU A 504 -80.34 -11.99 46.05
CA GLU A 504 -81.06 -12.00 47.33
C GLU A 504 -82.31 -11.10 47.31
N LEU A 505 -82.17 -9.87 46.82
CA LEU A 505 -83.28 -8.93 46.68
C LEU A 505 -84.36 -9.43 45.72
N GLU A 506 -83.97 -10.04 44.60
CA GLU A 506 -84.93 -10.58 43.64
C GLU A 506 -85.73 -11.74 44.23
N LYS A 507 -85.10 -12.61 45.03
CA LYS A 507 -85.79 -13.66 45.79
C LYS A 507 -86.77 -13.08 46.80
N ALA A 508 -86.36 -12.03 47.53
CA ALA A 508 -87.24 -11.36 48.49
C ALA A 508 -88.44 -10.68 47.79
N SER A 509 -88.23 -10.06 46.63
CA SER A 509 -89.30 -9.46 45.82
C SER A 509 -90.33 -10.51 45.40
N LYS A 510 -89.88 -11.66 44.87
CA LYS A 510 -90.77 -12.77 44.49
C LYS A 510 -91.56 -13.33 45.69
N GLN A 511 -90.96 -13.36 46.89
CA GLN A 511 -91.68 -13.74 48.11
C GLN A 511 -92.74 -12.70 48.52
N PHE A 512 -92.47 -11.41 48.36
CA PHE A 512 -93.46 -10.36 48.61
C PHE A 512 -94.59 -10.39 47.59
N GLU A 513 -94.29 -10.57 46.31
CA GLU A 513 -95.31 -10.74 45.25
C GLU A 513 -96.24 -11.91 45.55
N ALA A 514 -95.70 -13.06 46.00
CA ALA A 514 -96.51 -14.21 46.40
C ALA A 514 -97.44 -13.89 47.59
N LYS A 515 -96.97 -13.12 48.58
CA LYS A 515 -97.81 -12.68 49.71
C LYS A 515 -98.89 -11.71 49.27
N VAL A 516 -98.59 -10.77 48.37
CA VAL A 516 -99.57 -9.83 47.83
C VAL A 516 -100.68 -10.59 47.09
N ALA A 517 -100.32 -11.57 46.25
CA ALA A 517 -101.29 -12.43 45.57
C ALA A 517 -102.18 -13.23 46.54
N GLU A 518 -101.63 -13.70 47.67
CA GLU A 518 -102.40 -14.36 48.73
C GLU A 518 -103.43 -13.42 49.38
N TYR A 519 -103.05 -12.16 49.65
CA TYR A 519 -103.94 -11.15 50.20
C TYR A 519 -105.01 -10.69 49.20
N GLU A 520 -104.68 -10.58 47.91
CA GLU A 520 -105.63 -10.26 46.85
C GLU A 520 -106.71 -11.35 46.71
N ASN A 521 -106.35 -12.63 46.90
CA ASN A 521 -107.31 -13.73 46.89
C ASN A 521 -108.23 -13.71 48.12
N LYS A 522 -107.71 -13.38 49.31
CA LYS A 522 -108.52 -13.18 50.53
C LYS A 522 -109.50 -12.01 50.40
N MET A 523 -109.10 -10.93 49.73
CA MET A 523 -109.97 -9.78 49.42
C MET A 523 -111.11 -10.17 48.47
N LYS A 524 -110.84 -10.95 47.42
CA LYS A 524 -111.89 -11.46 46.51
C LYS A 524 -112.87 -12.41 47.20
N GLU A 525 -112.41 -13.19 48.18
CA GLU A 525 -113.25 -14.10 48.97
C GLU A 525 -114.19 -13.34 49.93
N GLN A 526 -113.71 -12.24 50.53
CA GLN A 526 -114.55 -11.32 51.32
C GLN A 526 -115.55 -10.54 50.46
N GLN A 527 -115.22 -10.27 49.19
CA GLN A 527 -116.09 -9.56 48.26
C GLN A 527 -117.21 -10.44 47.65
N SER A 528 -117.12 -11.77 47.82
CA SER A 528 -118.17 -12.76 47.46
C SER A 528 -119.25 -12.94 48.55
N GLN A 529 -119.14 -12.28 49.71
CA GLN A 529 -120.10 -12.42 50.83
C GLN A 529 -121.16 -11.29 50.91
N LEU A 530 -121.30 -10.43 49.90
CA LEU A 530 -122.30 -9.34 49.88
C LEU A 530 -122.97 -9.14 48.51
N SER A 531 -124.03 -9.90 48.23
CA SER A 531 -125.16 -9.49 47.36
C SER A 531 -126.30 -10.52 47.52
N GLU A 532 -127.44 -10.21 48.15
CA GLU A 532 -128.73 -9.75 47.57
C GLU A 532 -129.87 -10.09 48.59
N PRO A 533 -131.19 -9.82 48.40
CA PRO A 533 -131.91 -8.58 48.02
C PRO A 533 -133.31 -8.37 48.74
N THR A 534 -133.99 -7.24 48.41
CA THR A 534 -135.48 -7.04 48.28
C THR A 534 -136.39 -6.89 49.55
N PRO A 535 -137.74 -6.71 49.44
CA PRO A 535 -138.51 -5.46 49.21
C PRO A 535 -139.75 -5.30 50.14
N ASN A 536 -140.50 -4.18 50.14
CA ASN A 536 -141.99 -4.21 50.10
C ASN A 536 -142.64 -2.80 49.97
N PRO A 537 -143.87 -2.72 49.43
CA PRO A 537 -144.52 -1.52 48.91
C PRO A 537 -145.62 -0.98 49.85
N GLU A 538 -145.93 0.32 49.73
CA GLU A 538 -147.32 0.80 49.76
C GLU A 538 -147.40 2.24 49.22
N THR A 539 -148.13 2.41 48.11
CA THR A 539 -148.95 3.59 47.79
C THR A 539 -148.28 4.87 47.23
N GLU A 540 -147.58 4.74 46.12
CA GLU A 540 -148.08 5.09 44.76
C GLU A 540 -149.00 6.32 44.53
N LYS A 541 -148.97 7.38 45.34
CA LYS A 541 -149.60 8.68 44.98
C LYS A 541 -148.73 9.93 45.19
N ALA A 542 -147.56 9.80 45.80
CA ALA A 542 -146.54 10.87 45.83
C ALA A 542 -145.52 10.77 44.68
N LEU A 543 -145.40 9.59 44.06
CA LEU A 543 -144.42 9.26 43.02
C LEU A 543 -144.57 10.09 41.73
N GLN A 544 -145.72 10.70 41.47
CA GLN A 544 -145.90 11.53 40.26
C GLN A 544 -145.32 12.96 40.41
N GLN A 545 -145.19 13.51 41.63
CA GLN A 545 -144.47 14.77 41.85
C GLN A 545 -142.96 14.55 42.05
N GLU A 546 -142.58 13.39 42.58
CA GLU A 546 -141.18 13.02 42.75
C GLU A 546 -140.51 12.64 41.41
N VAL A 547 -141.24 12.05 40.45
CA VAL A 547 -140.71 11.76 39.11
C VAL A 547 -140.39 13.02 38.30
N GLU A 548 -141.16 14.11 38.45
CA GLU A 548 -140.87 15.39 37.77
C GLU A 548 -139.66 16.11 38.40
N ALA A 549 -139.55 16.05 39.74
CA ALA A 549 -138.37 16.53 40.47
C ALA A 549 -137.12 15.68 40.15
N LEU A 550 -137.27 14.35 40.03
CA LEU A 550 -136.20 13.45 39.63
C LEU A 550 -135.81 13.63 38.16
N LYS A 551 -136.74 13.97 37.24
CA LYS A 551 -136.41 14.33 35.86
C LYS A 551 -135.53 15.58 35.77
N ASN A 552 -135.86 16.62 36.53
CA ASN A 552 -135.01 17.83 36.60
C ASN A 552 -133.66 17.52 37.25
N LYS A 553 -133.63 16.70 38.31
CA LYS A 553 -132.39 16.28 38.98
C LYS A 553 -131.52 15.36 38.12
N VAL A 554 -132.12 14.51 37.28
CA VAL A 554 -131.43 13.69 36.28
C VAL A 554 -130.88 14.56 35.16
N SER A 555 -131.61 15.59 34.71
CA SER A 555 -131.09 16.54 33.72
C SER A 555 -129.90 17.35 34.26
N GLU A 556 -129.96 17.81 35.52
CA GLU A 556 -128.83 18.43 36.22
C GLU A 556 -127.67 17.47 36.45
N LEU A 557 -127.93 16.21 36.81
CA LEU A 557 -126.90 15.18 37.00
C LEU A 557 -126.25 14.78 35.67
N VAL A 558 -126.98 14.76 34.56
CA VAL A 558 -126.42 14.54 33.22
C VAL A 558 -125.54 15.73 32.81
N ALA A 559 -126.00 16.96 33.04
CA ALA A 559 -125.18 18.16 32.79
C ALA A 559 -123.94 18.23 33.70
N ALA A 560 -124.05 17.81 34.97
CA ALA A 560 -122.93 17.71 35.90
C ALA A 560 -121.96 16.58 35.51
N LYS A 561 -122.48 15.42 35.08
CA LYS A 561 -121.68 14.30 34.57
C LYS A 561 -120.93 14.67 33.30
N GLU A 562 -121.55 15.41 32.39
CA GLU A 562 -120.90 15.92 31.18
C GLU A 562 -119.84 16.98 31.51
N LYS A 563 -120.10 17.88 32.47
CA LYS A 563 -119.07 18.82 32.97
C LYS A 563 -117.89 18.10 33.61
N VAL A 564 -118.12 17.09 34.44
CA VAL A 564 -117.06 16.27 35.06
C VAL A 564 -116.30 15.50 33.99
N ARG A 565 -117.00 14.88 33.03
CA ARG A 565 -116.36 14.17 31.90
C ARG A 565 -115.53 15.12 31.05
N PHE A 566 -116.03 16.32 30.76
CA PHE A 566 -115.29 17.34 30.02
C PHE A 566 -114.07 17.82 30.81
N PHE A 567 -114.19 18.03 32.12
CA PHE A 567 -113.08 18.42 32.98
C PHE A 567 -112.01 17.32 33.07
N LEU A 568 -112.42 16.04 33.17
CA LEU A 568 -111.51 14.89 33.22
C LEU A 568 -110.78 14.70 31.88
N ILE A 569 -111.50 14.81 30.76
CA ILE A 569 -110.92 14.75 29.42
C ILE A 569 -109.93 15.90 29.24
N LYS A 570 -110.30 17.13 29.63
CA LYS A 570 -109.42 18.30 29.54
C LYS A 570 -108.16 18.14 30.39
N LYS A 571 -108.29 17.62 31.62
CA LYS A 571 -107.15 17.36 32.52
C LYS A 571 -106.23 16.28 31.95
N ASN A 572 -106.78 15.20 31.41
CA ASN A 572 -106.01 14.13 30.78
C ASN A 572 -105.30 14.61 29.50
N LEU A 573 -105.95 15.46 28.70
CA LEU A 573 -105.34 16.11 27.54
C LEU A 573 -104.20 17.04 27.93
N ILE A 574 -104.36 17.84 28.99
CA ILE A 574 -103.29 18.70 29.50
C ILE A 574 -102.10 17.85 29.98
N TYR A 575 -102.35 16.78 30.72
CA TYR A 575 -101.30 15.89 31.21
C TYR A 575 -100.58 15.15 30.07
N ALA A 576 -101.33 14.66 29.09
CA ALA A 576 -100.75 14.02 27.90
C ALA A 576 -99.89 14.99 27.08
N ASN A 577 -100.37 16.23 26.87
CA ASN A 577 -99.60 17.27 26.18
C ASN A 577 -98.33 17.64 26.97
N PHE A 578 -98.42 17.81 28.29
CA PHE A 578 -97.26 18.10 29.12
C PHE A 578 -96.21 16.97 29.07
N LYS A 579 -96.67 15.70 29.07
CA LYS A 579 -95.78 14.54 28.95
C LYS A 579 -95.10 14.49 27.58
N LEU A 580 -95.87 14.71 26.50
CA LEU A 580 -95.34 14.80 25.14
C LEU A 580 -94.33 15.94 24.98
N ASP A 581 -94.61 17.11 25.57
CA ASP A 581 -93.70 18.25 25.52
C ASP A 581 -92.37 17.96 26.25
N GLU A 582 -92.40 17.30 27.42
CA GLU A 582 -91.17 16.92 28.11
C GLU A 582 -90.42 15.80 27.38
N GLU A 583 -91.10 14.81 26.80
CA GLU A 583 -90.50 13.78 25.95
C GLU A 583 -89.83 14.42 24.72
N MET A 584 -90.50 15.35 24.04
CA MET A 584 -89.95 16.13 22.92
C MET A 584 -88.74 16.98 23.35
N ARG A 585 -88.76 17.53 24.56
CA ARG A 585 -87.64 18.29 25.11
C ARG A 585 -86.44 17.40 25.42
N VAL A 586 -86.66 16.20 25.97
CA VAL A 586 -85.61 15.20 26.21
C VAL A 586 -85.01 14.73 24.90
N ILE A 587 -85.84 14.36 23.92
CA ILE A 587 -85.39 13.96 22.58
C ILE A 587 -84.59 15.08 21.92
N SER A 588 -85.04 16.34 22.00
CA SER A 588 -84.30 17.47 21.45
C SER A 588 -82.93 17.67 22.11
N LYS A 589 -82.82 17.46 23.43
CA LYS A 589 -81.53 17.50 24.14
C LYS A 589 -80.61 16.35 23.73
N GLU A 590 -81.15 15.14 23.58
CA GLU A 590 -80.39 13.98 23.13
C GLU A 590 -79.91 14.13 21.67
N MET A 591 -80.78 14.62 20.78
CA MET A 591 -80.42 14.96 19.41
C MET A 591 -79.31 16.03 19.35
N SER A 592 -79.35 17.01 20.23
CA SER A 592 -78.30 18.03 20.33
C SER A 592 -76.96 17.45 20.79
N LYS A 593 -76.99 16.52 21.76
CA LYS A 593 -75.79 15.79 22.21
C LYS A 593 -75.23 14.89 21.12
N LEU A 594 -76.09 14.16 20.41
CA LEU A 594 -75.68 13.31 19.28
C LEU A 594 -75.06 14.15 18.17
N LYS A 595 -75.65 15.29 17.82
CA LYS A 595 -75.10 16.20 16.81
C LYS A 595 -73.71 16.72 17.20
N TYR A 596 -73.53 17.12 18.47
CA TYR A 596 -72.23 17.55 18.99
C TYR A 596 -71.19 16.43 18.97
N ASN A 597 -71.57 15.21 19.39
CA ASN A 597 -70.68 14.06 19.36
C ASN A 597 -70.29 13.67 17.93
N LEU A 598 -71.22 13.76 16.99
CA LEU A 598 -70.98 13.48 15.59
C LEU A 598 -70.02 14.51 14.98
N GLN A 599 -70.20 15.79 15.28
CA GLN A 599 -69.27 16.85 14.87
C GLN A 599 -67.86 16.66 15.45
N ASN A 600 -67.74 16.23 16.71
CA ASN A 600 -66.46 15.89 17.30
C ASN A 600 -65.81 14.69 16.62
N LYS A 601 -66.60 13.66 16.30
CA LYS A 601 -66.12 12.47 15.58
C LYS A 601 -65.69 12.78 14.15
N GLU A 602 -66.41 13.65 13.44
CA GLU A 602 -66.00 14.17 12.13
C GLU A 602 -64.67 14.95 12.23
N SER A 603 -64.50 15.76 13.27
CA SER A 603 -63.25 16.51 13.51
C SER A 603 -62.08 15.60 13.88
N GLU A 604 -62.32 14.53 14.64
CA GLU A 604 -61.32 13.51 14.94
C GLU A 604 -60.93 12.74 13.67
N LEU A 605 -61.90 12.32 12.86
CA LEU A 605 -61.67 11.64 11.60
C LEU A 605 -60.86 12.51 10.64
N GLU A 606 -61.15 13.82 10.56
CA GLU A 606 -60.39 14.74 9.69
C GLU A 606 -58.92 14.91 10.15
N ARG A 607 -58.66 14.85 11.46
CA ARG A 607 -57.29 14.83 12.00
C ARG A 607 -56.59 13.51 11.70
N GLU A 608 -57.29 12.38 11.85
CA GLU A 608 -56.75 11.07 11.50
C GLU A 608 -56.43 10.96 10.00
N THR A 609 -57.29 11.47 9.12
CA THR A 609 -57.00 11.50 7.67
C THR A 609 -55.79 12.36 7.36
N LYS A 610 -55.64 13.55 7.98
CA LYS A 610 -54.45 14.39 7.81
C LYS A 610 -53.19 13.72 8.33
N ASN A 611 -53.27 13.03 9.47
CA ASN A 611 -52.14 12.27 10.01
C ASN A 611 -51.75 11.10 9.10
N ALA A 612 -52.74 10.37 8.54
CA ALA A 612 -52.50 9.30 7.59
C ALA A 612 -51.88 9.80 6.29
N GLU A 613 -52.35 10.94 5.76
CA GLU A 613 -51.76 11.60 4.59
C GLU A 613 -50.31 12.04 4.85
N GLN A 614 -50.03 12.65 6.01
CA GLN A 614 -48.68 13.04 6.39
C GLN A 614 -47.75 11.83 6.56
N LEU A 615 -48.25 10.74 7.15
CA LEU A 615 -47.49 9.50 7.29
C LEU A 615 -47.19 8.90 5.91
N ASN A 616 -48.17 8.89 5.01
CA ASN A 616 -48.01 8.40 3.65
C ASN A 616 -47.02 9.25 2.85
N ALA A 617 -47.05 10.58 2.99
CA ALA A 617 -46.08 11.49 2.37
C ALA A 617 -44.65 11.22 2.86
N LYS A 618 -44.46 11.04 4.18
CA LYS A 618 -43.16 10.64 4.75
C LYS A 618 -42.71 9.28 4.25
N LEU A 619 -43.63 8.33 4.10
CA LEU A 619 -43.32 7.00 3.60
C LEU A 619 -42.87 7.06 2.13
N GLN A 620 -43.52 7.88 1.30
CA GLN A 620 -43.08 8.14 -0.08
C GLN A 620 -41.70 8.80 -0.15
N GLU A 621 -41.41 9.76 0.74
CA GLU A 621 -40.10 10.40 0.82
C GLU A 621 -38.99 9.40 1.22
N ILE A 622 -39.26 8.53 2.19
CA ILE A 622 -38.35 7.45 2.60
C ILE A 622 -38.13 6.46 1.45
N VAL A 623 -39.19 6.07 0.72
CA VAL A 623 -39.09 5.18 -0.43
C VAL A 623 -38.26 5.81 -1.54
N HIS A 624 -38.48 7.08 -1.87
CA HIS A 624 -37.67 7.80 -2.86
C HIS A 624 -36.20 7.92 -2.43
N SER A 625 -35.93 8.29 -1.17
CA SER A 625 -34.58 8.37 -0.61
C SER A 625 -33.87 7.02 -0.67
N ASN A 626 -34.55 5.93 -0.28
CA ASN A 626 -34.00 4.57 -0.35
C ASN A 626 -33.74 4.13 -1.80
N GLN A 627 -34.62 4.50 -2.74
CA GLN A 627 -34.45 4.17 -4.15
C GLN A 627 -33.26 4.93 -4.75
N GLU A 628 -33.07 6.21 -4.41
CA GLU A 628 -31.87 6.97 -4.79
C GLU A 628 -30.59 6.38 -4.19
N GLU A 629 -30.62 5.98 -2.91
CA GLU A 629 -29.48 5.32 -2.29
C GLU A 629 -29.16 3.99 -2.96
N SER A 630 -30.17 3.21 -3.34
CA SER A 630 -30.01 1.96 -4.06
C SER A 630 -29.32 2.20 -5.41
N ILE A 631 -29.79 3.18 -6.18
CA ILE A 631 -29.18 3.57 -7.47
C ILE A 631 -27.73 4.03 -7.26
N LYS A 632 -27.45 4.84 -6.22
CA LYS A 632 -26.09 5.28 -5.88
C LYS A 632 -25.20 4.10 -5.48
N LYS A 633 -25.72 3.12 -4.73
CA LYS A 633 -25.01 1.88 -4.36
C LYS A 633 -24.73 1.03 -5.60
N GLU A 634 -25.68 0.88 -6.50
CA GLU A 634 -25.54 0.12 -7.75
C GLU A 634 -24.51 0.77 -8.69
N GLN A 635 -24.52 2.10 -8.83
CA GLN A 635 -23.51 2.84 -9.58
C GLN A 635 -22.10 2.68 -8.99
N LYS A 636 -21.97 2.73 -7.65
CA LYS A 636 -20.70 2.46 -6.96
C LYS A 636 -20.24 1.02 -7.18
N MET A 637 -21.14 0.04 -7.10
CA MET A 637 -20.84 -1.36 -7.38
C MET A 637 -20.41 -1.59 -8.82
N SER A 638 -21.06 -0.95 -9.79
CA SER A 638 -20.68 -0.99 -11.20
C SER A 638 -19.27 -0.41 -11.43
N LYS A 639 -18.95 0.72 -10.77
CA LYS A 639 -17.61 1.30 -10.81
C LYS A 639 -16.56 0.38 -10.18
N LEU A 640 -16.83 -0.16 -8.99
CA LEU A 640 -15.95 -1.11 -8.32
C LEU A 640 -15.74 -2.39 -9.13
N LYS A 641 -16.75 -2.86 -9.85
CA LYS A 641 -16.62 -4.01 -10.75
C LYS A 641 -15.69 -3.72 -11.92
N LYS A 642 -15.82 -2.54 -12.55
CA LYS A 642 -14.89 -2.08 -13.61
C LYS A 642 -13.47 -1.94 -13.10
N ASP A 643 -13.30 -1.37 -11.91
CA ASP A 643 -11.98 -1.21 -11.27
C ASP A 643 -11.38 -2.60 -10.93
N SER A 644 -12.19 -3.53 -10.42
CA SER A 644 -11.80 -4.91 -10.16
C SER A 644 -11.36 -5.65 -11.44
N GLU A 645 -12.11 -5.51 -12.53
CA GLU A 645 -11.76 -6.06 -13.84
C GLU A 645 -10.46 -5.44 -14.38
N SER A 646 -10.27 -4.12 -14.22
CA SER A 646 -9.02 -3.45 -14.59
C SER A 646 -7.82 -3.95 -13.77
N ILE A 647 -8.00 -4.14 -12.45
CA ILE A 647 -6.96 -4.68 -11.57
C ILE A 647 -6.64 -6.13 -11.94
N LYS A 648 -7.64 -6.96 -12.24
CA LYS A 648 -7.43 -8.35 -12.72
C LYS A 648 -6.64 -8.37 -14.02
N LYS A 649 -6.95 -7.49 -14.97
CA LYS A 649 -6.18 -7.37 -16.21
C LYS A 649 -4.73 -6.96 -15.95
N LYS A 650 -4.51 -5.95 -15.11
CA LYS A 650 -3.14 -5.54 -14.71
C LYS A 650 -2.39 -6.64 -13.99
N LEU A 651 -3.05 -7.43 -13.13
CA LEU A 651 -2.45 -8.58 -12.47
C LEU A 651 -2.02 -9.65 -13.48
N ALA A 652 -2.87 -9.98 -14.46
CA ALA A 652 -2.49 -10.89 -15.54
C ALA A 652 -1.30 -10.35 -16.38
N ASP A 653 -1.26 -9.05 -16.65
CA ASP A 653 -0.14 -8.40 -17.33
C ASP A 653 1.14 -8.42 -16.47
N PHE A 654 1.03 -8.30 -15.15
CA PHE A 654 2.17 -8.43 -14.23
C PHE A 654 2.63 -9.88 -14.09
N GLU A 655 1.72 -10.86 -14.05
CA GLU A 655 2.07 -12.28 -14.02
C GLU A 655 2.79 -12.71 -15.31
N THR A 656 2.34 -12.23 -16.47
CA THR A 656 3.02 -12.50 -17.75
C THR A 656 4.40 -11.85 -17.80
N LYS A 657 4.54 -10.59 -17.36
CA LYS A 657 5.85 -9.94 -17.22
C LYS A 657 6.75 -10.65 -16.21
N ASN A 658 6.20 -11.09 -15.08
CA ASN A 658 6.97 -11.81 -14.07
C ASN A 658 7.44 -13.16 -14.60
N LYS A 659 6.62 -13.89 -15.36
CA LYS A 659 7.03 -15.11 -16.07
C LYS A 659 8.12 -14.82 -17.11
N SER A 660 8.01 -13.73 -17.87
CA SER A 660 9.05 -13.31 -18.83
C SER A 660 10.36 -12.96 -18.13
N MET A 661 10.31 -12.15 -17.06
CA MET A 661 11.46 -11.77 -16.25
C MET A 661 12.09 -12.98 -15.56
N GLN A 662 11.27 -13.92 -15.07
CA GLN A 662 11.76 -15.17 -14.50
C GLN A 662 12.44 -16.04 -15.56
N ALA A 663 11.88 -16.13 -16.77
CA ALA A 663 12.51 -16.84 -17.88
C ALA A 663 13.81 -16.15 -18.33
N GLU A 664 13.87 -14.83 -18.36
CA GLU A 664 15.09 -14.06 -18.61
C GLU A 664 16.13 -14.26 -17.51
N TYR A 665 15.70 -14.28 -16.25
CA TYR A 665 16.57 -14.58 -15.11
C TYR A 665 17.10 -16.01 -15.17
N ASP A 666 16.26 -16.99 -15.48
CA ASP A 666 16.65 -18.39 -15.60
C ASP A 666 17.59 -18.58 -16.81
N ASN A 667 17.33 -17.88 -17.92
CA ASN A 667 18.24 -17.85 -19.08
C ASN A 667 19.57 -17.19 -18.72
N LEU A 668 19.57 -16.03 -18.05
CA LEU A 668 20.79 -15.34 -17.65
C LEU A 668 21.56 -16.13 -16.60
N LYS A 669 20.87 -16.85 -15.72
CA LYS A 669 21.46 -17.78 -14.76
C LYS A 669 22.05 -18.99 -15.47
N ALA A 670 21.38 -19.52 -16.49
CA ALA A 670 21.93 -20.59 -17.32
C ALA A 670 23.13 -20.12 -18.15
N GLU A 671 23.11 -18.90 -18.69
CA GLU A 671 24.26 -18.26 -19.34
C GLU A 671 25.38 -18.00 -18.35
N TYR A 672 25.07 -17.59 -17.12
CA TYR A 672 26.06 -17.40 -16.06
C TYR A 672 26.68 -18.73 -15.64
N GLU A 673 25.90 -19.80 -15.46
CA GLU A 673 26.44 -21.12 -15.16
C GLU A 673 27.22 -21.69 -16.36
N ARG A 674 26.79 -21.47 -17.61
CA ARG A 674 27.59 -21.79 -18.81
C ARG A 674 28.86 -20.96 -18.87
N PHE A 675 28.81 -19.67 -18.53
CA PHE A 675 29.97 -18.78 -18.44
C PHE A 675 30.90 -19.21 -17.31
N LYS A 676 30.37 -19.74 -16.23
CA LYS A 676 31.11 -20.29 -15.08
C LYS A 676 31.69 -21.68 -15.39
N GLU A 677 31.05 -22.48 -16.23
CA GLU A 677 31.59 -23.74 -16.78
C GLU A 677 32.65 -23.49 -17.86
N ASP A 678 32.43 -22.51 -18.73
CA ASP A 678 33.43 -21.94 -19.65
C ASP A 678 34.56 -21.23 -18.87
N GLN A 679 34.25 -20.73 -17.67
CA GLN A 679 35.20 -20.39 -16.61
C GLN A 679 35.48 -21.57 -15.66
N ARG A 680 35.75 -22.76 -16.20
CA ARG A 680 36.89 -23.53 -15.68
C ARG A 680 38.03 -22.52 -15.50
N PRO A 681 38.69 -22.37 -14.31
CA PRO A 681 39.47 -21.18 -13.98
C PRO A 681 40.41 -20.84 -15.13
N SER A 682 39.97 -19.89 -15.95
CA SER A 682 40.76 -19.31 -16.99
C SER A 682 41.67 -18.41 -16.21
N ILE A 683 42.86 -18.95 -15.91
CA ILE A 683 44.09 -18.20 -15.75
C ILE A 683 43.94 -16.88 -16.50
N ARG A 684 43.55 -15.82 -15.78
CA ARG A 684 43.00 -14.61 -16.41
C ARG A 684 44.11 -13.71 -16.91
N THR A 685 45.34 -14.01 -16.48
CA THR A 685 46.60 -13.54 -17.05
C THR A 685 47.66 -14.63 -16.89
N GLU A 686 48.69 -14.61 -17.74
CA GLU A 686 49.92 -15.42 -17.58
C GLU A 686 50.51 -15.28 -16.17
N LEU A 687 50.26 -14.16 -15.49
CA LEU A 687 50.65 -13.90 -14.11
C LEU A 687 49.89 -14.74 -13.09
N GLU A 688 48.58 -14.90 -13.23
CA GLU A 688 47.78 -15.78 -12.38
C GLU A 688 48.11 -17.25 -12.63
N ARG A 689 48.45 -17.61 -13.88
CA ARG A 689 49.00 -18.94 -14.20
C ARG A 689 50.23 -19.20 -13.38
N ARG A 690 51.17 -18.27 -13.47
CA ARG A 690 52.46 -18.37 -12.79
C ARG A 690 52.26 -18.34 -11.30
N TYR A 691 51.29 -17.59 -10.78
CA TYR A 691 51.00 -17.55 -9.37
C TYR A 691 50.48 -18.89 -8.86
N GLU A 692 49.46 -19.47 -9.49
CA GLU A 692 48.92 -20.76 -9.06
C GLU A 692 49.89 -21.91 -9.35
N GLU A 693 50.65 -21.85 -10.45
CA GLU A 693 51.74 -22.77 -10.75
C GLU A 693 52.88 -22.67 -9.74
N THR A 694 53.23 -21.46 -9.29
CA THR A 694 54.23 -21.24 -8.23
C THR A 694 53.70 -21.74 -6.89
N ARG A 695 52.42 -21.49 -6.57
CA ARG A 695 51.77 -21.98 -5.36
C ARG A 695 51.72 -23.50 -5.33
N TYR A 696 51.37 -24.13 -6.44
CA TYR A 696 51.36 -25.59 -6.59
C TYR A 696 52.77 -26.18 -6.51
N ARG A 697 53.75 -25.61 -7.22
CA ARG A 697 55.16 -26.03 -7.14
C ARG A 697 55.72 -25.88 -5.72
N LEU A 698 55.37 -24.80 -5.02
CA LEU A 698 55.75 -24.57 -3.63
C LEU A 698 55.11 -25.63 -2.72
N MET A 699 53.82 -25.94 -2.91
CA MET A 699 53.13 -26.96 -2.13
C MET A 699 53.76 -28.35 -2.36
N CYS A 700 54.05 -28.72 -3.62
CA CYS A 700 54.76 -29.96 -3.94
C CYS A 700 56.18 -29.99 -3.35
N ALA A 701 56.89 -28.85 -3.36
CA ALA A 701 58.21 -28.74 -2.75
C ALA A 701 58.14 -28.91 -1.22
N LEU A 702 57.14 -28.31 -0.56
CA LEU A 702 56.91 -28.46 0.88
C LEU A 702 56.52 -29.90 1.24
N GLU A 703 55.68 -30.57 0.46
CA GLU A 703 55.41 -32.00 0.64
C GLU A 703 56.64 -32.86 0.42
N LYS A 704 57.50 -32.49 -0.53
CA LYS A 704 58.75 -33.21 -0.80
C LYS A 704 59.75 -32.99 0.35
N ILE A 705 59.80 -31.79 0.92
CA ILE A 705 60.57 -31.49 2.13
C ILE A 705 60.03 -32.30 3.31
N ASP A 706 58.72 -32.36 3.56
CA ASP A 706 58.14 -33.17 4.63
C ASP A 706 58.44 -34.68 4.44
N ARG A 707 58.42 -35.17 3.20
CA ARG A 707 58.88 -36.53 2.88
C ARG A 707 60.36 -36.71 3.17
N TYR A 708 61.21 -35.77 2.79
CA TYR A 708 62.64 -35.82 3.09
C TYR A 708 62.92 -35.71 4.58
N GLU A 709 62.20 -34.87 5.33
CA GLU A 709 62.30 -34.78 6.78
C GLU A 709 61.91 -36.11 7.42
N LYS A 710 60.83 -36.75 6.97
CA LYS A 710 60.45 -38.11 7.43
C LYS A 710 61.52 -39.15 7.08
N LEU A 711 62.12 -39.07 5.90
CA LEU A 711 63.23 -39.95 5.50
C LEU A 711 64.51 -39.67 6.29
N PHE A 712 64.82 -38.41 6.61
CA PHE A 712 65.94 -38.02 7.47
C PHE A 712 65.69 -38.45 8.91
N GLU A 713 64.47 -38.36 9.41
CA GLU A 713 64.05 -38.86 10.72
C GLU A 713 64.18 -40.39 10.77
N ALA A 714 63.80 -41.08 9.70
CA ALA A 714 63.98 -42.52 9.55
C ALA A 714 65.46 -42.93 9.43
N ALA A 715 66.27 -42.15 8.70
CA ALA A 715 67.71 -42.35 8.53
C ALA A 715 68.49 -42.06 9.83
N ARG A 716 68.12 -41.02 10.59
CA ARG A 716 68.65 -40.79 11.96
C ARG A 716 68.33 -41.94 12.89
N LYS A 717 67.19 -42.61 12.70
CA LYS A 717 66.81 -43.81 13.45
C LYS A 717 67.49 -45.08 12.96
N THR A 718 68.15 -45.05 11.80
CA THR A 718 68.82 -46.21 11.18
C THR A 718 70.20 -45.83 10.66
N GLU A 719 71.14 -45.60 11.59
CA GLU A 719 72.56 -45.58 11.26
C GLU A 719 72.98 -46.97 10.74
N GLY A 720 73.00 -47.16 9.41
CA GLY A 720 73.69 -48.30 8.77
C GLY A 720 73.02 -49.02 7.59
N GLY A 721 72.05 -48.46 6.87
CA GLY A 721 71.38 -49.15 5.75
C GLY A 721 71.76 -48.65 4.35
N GLY A 722 72.54 -49.42 3.58
CA GLY A 722 73.01 -49.11 2.22
C GLY A 722 71.94 -48.91 1.12
N ASN A 723 70.65 -49.05 1.43
CA ASN A 723 69.56 -48.84 0.46
C ASN A 723 69.34 -47.35 0.12
N PHE A 724 69.75 -46.42 0.99
CA PHE A 724 69.55 -44.99 0.75
C PHE A 724 70.43 -44.46 -0.39
N SER A 725 71.64 -45.01 -0.55
CA SER A 725 72.56 -44.61 -1.62
C SER A 725 72.06 -45.01 -3.00
N GLN A 726 71.43 -46.19 -3.13
CA GLN A 726 70.86 -46.64 -4.40
C GLN A 726 69.63 -45.83 -4.82
N ILE A 727 68.78 -45.45 -3.86
CA ILE A 727 67.61 -44.60 -4.13
C ILE A 727 68.05 -43.20 -4.60
N LEU A 728 69.08 -42.63 -3.96
CA LEU A 728 69.65 -41.34 -4.39
C LEU A 728 70.28 -41.41 -5.78
N GLU A 729 71.00 -42.48 -6.11
CA GLU A 729 71.56 -42.67 -7.45
C GLU A 729 70.46 -42.77 -8.52
N GLN A 730 69.37 -43.48 -8.22
CA GLN A 730 68.23 -43.61 -9.12
C GLN A 730 67.50 -42.27 -9.31
N GLU A 731 67.27 -41.50 -8.23
CA GLU A 731 66.69 -40.15 -8.31
C GLU A 731 67.56 -39.16 -9.12
N VAL A 732 68.90 -39.29 -9.04
CA VAL A 732 69.82 -38.46 -9.83
C VAL A 732 69.73 -38.77 -11.33
N VAL A 733 69.52 -40.04 -11.71
CA VAL A 733 69.31 -40.43 -13.11
C VAL A 733 67.98 -39.89 -13.62
N GLU A 734 66.90 -40.03 -12.85
CA GLU A 734 65.57 -39.50 -13.20
C GLU A 734 65.60 -37.96 -13.35
N LEU A 735 66.33 -37.26 -12.49
CA LEU A 735 66.51 -35.80 -12.60
C LEU A 735 67.27 -35.39 -13.87
N LYS A 736 68.26 -36.17 -14.30
CA LYS A 736 68.99 -35.91 -15.55
C LYS A 736 68.10 -36.11 -16.77
N GLU A 737 67.27 -37.16 -16.78
CA GLU A 737 66.32 -37.41 -17.87
C GLU A 737 65.23 -36.33 -17.92
N PHE A 738 64.72 -35.92 -16.77
CA PHE A 738 63.76 -34.82 -16.67
C PHE A 738 64.36 -33.49 -17.17
N ASN A 739 65.62 -33.20 -16.83
CA ASN A 739 66.30 -32.00 -17.30
C ASN A 739 66.53 -32.02 -18.83
N ALA A 740 66.93 -33.17 -19.39
CA ALA A 740 67.05 -33.32 -20.84
C ALA A 740 65.70 -33.16 -21.57
N HIS A 741 64.60 -33.59 -20.94
CA HIS A 741 63.25 -33.38 -21.48
C HIS A 741 62.85 -31.89 -21.47
N LEU A 742 63.15 -31.16 -20.38
CA LEU A 742 62.93 -29.72 -20.31
C LEU A 742 63.74 -28.97 -21.37
N GLU A 743 65.01 -29.33 -21.58
CA GLU A 743 65.85 -28.71 -22.62
C GLU A 743 65.24 -28.87 -24.02
N ARG A 744 64.71 -30.06 -24.36
CA ARG A 744 64.02 -30.28 -25.64
C ARG A 744 62.73 -29.45 -25.76
N GLN A 745 61.96 -29.33 -24.67
CA GLN A 745 60.77 -28.50 -24.65
C GLN A 745 61.09 -27.01 -24.85
N PHE A 746 62.13 -26.50 -24.17
CA PHE A 746 62.59 -25.12 -24.36
C PHE A 746 63.08 -24.87 -25.78
N GLN A 747 63.83 -25.80 -26.36
CA GLN A 747 64.28 -25.69 -27.75
C GLN A 747 63.09 -25.60 -28.72
N THR A 748 62.10 -26.47 -28.55
CA THR A 748 60.87 -26.48 -29.37
C THR A 748 60.08 -25.18 -29.20
N GLN A 749 59.95 -24.68 -27.96
CA GLN A 749 59.29 -23.40 -27.69
C GLN A 749 60.03 -22.23 -28.34
N SER A 750 61.36 -22.24 -28.31
CA SER A 750 62.19 -21.22 -28.95
C SER A 750 61.97 -21.19 -30.46
N GLU A 751 61.91 -22.36 -31.11
CA GLU A 751 61.63 -22.49 -32.55
C GLU A 751 60.23 -21.99 -32.92
N ILE A 752 59.21 -22.30 -32.11
CA ILE A 752 57.84 -21.80 -32.31
C ILE A 752 57.79 -20.27 -32.17
N ILE A 753 58.46 -19.71 -31.14
CA ILE A 753 58.51 -18.26 -30.92
C ILE A 753 59.16 -17.57 -32.12
N ASP A 754 60.25 -18.10 -32.65
CA ASP A 754 60.93 -17.51 -33.80
C ASP A 754 60.10 -17.62 -35.09
N ALA A 755 59.36 -18.72 -35.28
CA ALA A 755 58.40 -18.85 -36.37
C ALA A 755 57.25 -17.82 -36.26
N LEU A 756 56.71 -17.60 -35.06
CA LEU A 756 55.66 -16.61 -34.81
C LEU A 756 56.16 -15.17 -35.00
N LYS A 757 57.37 -14.84 -34.51
CA LYS A 757 58.02 -13.54 -34.75
C LYS A 757 58.15 -13.28 -36.25
N MET A 758 58.60 -14.26 -37.02
CA MET A 758 58.69 -14.14 -38.48
C MET A 758 57.31 -13.92 -39.13
N LYS A 759 56.25 -14.58 -38.64
CA LYS A 759 54.87 -14.36 -39.13
C LYS A 759 54.40 -12.92 -38.85
N ILE A 760 54.64 -12.39 -37.65
CA ILE A 760 54.31 -11.01 -37.26
C ILE A 760 55.08 -9.99 -38.11
N ILE A 761 56.39 -10.18 -38.28
CA ILE A 761 57.22 -9.29 -39.12
C ILE A 761 56.68 -9.25 -40.56
N ASN A 762 56.29 -10.40 -41.11
CA ASN A 762 55.73 -10.47 -42.45
C ASN A 762 54.34 -9.81 -42.57
N GLN A 763 53.47 -9.97 -41.56
CA GLN A 763 52.19 -9.28 -41.49
C GLN A 763 52.36 -7.76 -41.41
N LYS A 764 53.30 -7.28 -40.57
CA LYS A 764 53.60 -5.84 -40.47
C LYS A 764 54.07 -5.29 -41.82
N LYS A 765 54.98 -5.97 -42.51
CA LYS A 765 55.44 -5.58 -43.85
C LYS A 765 54.29 -5.48 -44.87
N PHE A 766 53.30 -6.36 -44.78
CA PHE A 766 52.12 -6.31 -45.64
C PHE A 766 51.19 -5.14 -45.28
N ASN A 767 50.93 -4.90 -43.99
CA ASN A 767 50.13 -3.76 -43.54
C ASN A 767 50.77 -2.43 -43.94
N ASP A 768 52.09 -2.31 -43.79
CA ASP A 768 52.85 -1.13 -44.24
C ASP A 768 52.73 -0.93 -45.77
N LEU A 769 52.64 -2.01 -46.55
CA LEU A 769 52.37 -1.95 -47.98
C LEU A 769 50.94 -1.45 -48.26
N VAL A 770 49.93 -2.05 -47.64
CA VAL A 770 48.52 -1.63 -47.80
C VAL A 770 48.34 -0.15 -47.43
N PHE A 771 48.96 0.29 -46.33
CA PHE A 771 48.93 1.70 -45.92
C PHE A 771 49.55 2.63 -46.96
N LYS A 772 50.66 2.24 -47.59
CA LYS A 772 51.26 3.00 -48.69
C LYS A 772 50.34 3.07 -49.91
N LEU A 773 49.65 1.97 -50.22
CA LEU A 773 48.72 1.88 -51.34
C LEU A 773 47.47 2.73 -51.15
N CYS A 774 46.98 2.89 -49.92
CA CYS A 774 45.86 3.77 -49.61
C CYS A 774 46.12 5.25 -49.95
N ASN A 775 47.39 5.66 -50.03
CA ASN A 775 47.77 7.03 -50.39
C ASN A 775 47.98 7.24 -51.90
N LEU A 776 47.81 6.19 -52.73
CA LEU A 776 47.91 6.31 -54.17
C LEU A 776 46.52 6.57 -54.77
N GLU A 777 46.39 7.63 -55.56
CA GLU A 777 45.12 8.00 -56.21
C GLU A 777 44.83 7.13 -57.46
N ASN A 778 45.86 6.54 -58.06
CA ASN A 778 45.75 5.76 -59.28
C ASN A 778 45.42 4.28 -58.98
N SER A 779 44.18 3.90 -59.23
CA SER A 779 43.69 2.52 -59.04
C SER A 779 44.47 1.46 -59.84
N SER A 780 45.02 1.79 -61.01
CA SER A 780 45.79 0.84 -61.82
C SER A 780 47.18 0.57 -61.23
N GLU A 781 47.80 1.59 -60.65
CA GLU A 781 49.12 1.47 -59.99
C GLU A 781 49.02 0.64 -58.70
N VAL A 782 47.93 0.83 -57.95
CA VAL A 782 47.63 0.00 -56.76
C VAL A 782 47.45 -1.47 -57.14
N GLU A 783 46.77 -1.75 -58.25
CA GLU A 783 46.53 -3.10 -58.75
C GLU A 783 47.83 -3.80 -59.19
N GLU A 784 48.73 -3.07 -59.86
CA GLU A 784 50.03 -3.57 -60.31
C GLU A 784 50.93 -3.93 -59.11
N ILE A 785 51.05 -3.03 -58.13
CA ILE A 785 51.87 -3.26 -56.93
C ILE A 785 51.35 -4.43 -56.09
N LEU A 786 50.02 -4.58 -55.95
CA LEU A 786 49.43 -5.73 -55.26
C LEU A 786 49.64 -7.04 -56.03
N SER A 787 49.54 -7.00 -57.36
CA SER A 787 49.78 -8.17 -58.21
C SER A 787 51.25 -8.61 -58.16
N ASP A 788 52.19 -7.66 -58.12
CA ASP A 788 53.61 -7.96 -57.96
C ASP A 788 53.96 -8.45 -56.55
N TYR A 789 53.26 -7.95 -55.52
CA TYR A 789 53.40 -8.49 -54.17
C TYR A 789 52.90 -9.95 -54.09
N ALA A 790 51.77 -10.26 -54.73
CA ALA A 790 51.20 -11.60 -54.76
C ALA A 790 52.08 -12.61 -55.52
N LYS A 791 52.68 -12.21 -56.66
CA LYS A 791 53.59 -13.07 -57.44
C LYS A 791 54.88 -13.44 -56.70
N ASN A 792 55.35 -12.57 -55.80
CA ASN A 792 56.66 -12.71 -55.16
C ASN A 792 56.62 -13.43 -53.80
N ARG A 793 55.44 -13.85 -53.30
CA ARG A 793 55.30 -14.49 -51.98
C ARG A 793 54.22 -15.56 -51.97
N ASP A 794 54.50 -16.69 -51.31
CA ASP A 794 53.51 -17.77 -51.10
C ASP A 794 53.02 -17.77 -49.63
N ASN A 795 52.35 -16.70 -49.21
CA ASN A 795 51.83 -16.58 -47.85
C ASN A 795 50.41 -16.01 -47.83
N GLU A 796 49.76 -16.03 -46.65
CA GLU A 796 48.40 -15.52 -46.46
C GLU A 796 48.22 -14.07 -46.96
N GLY A 797 49.28 -13.24 -46.88
CA GLY A 797 49.26 -11.87 -47.39
C GLY A 797 49.21 -11.79 -48.91
N ALA A 798 49.81 -12.73 -49.64
CA ALA A 798 49.72 -12.81 -51.09
C ALA A 798 48.30 -13.18 -51.54
N LYS A 799 47.67 -14.17 -50.88
CA LYS A 799 46.27 -14.53 -51.13
C LYS A 799 45.32 -13.36 -50.90
N LEU A 800 45.57 -12.58 -49.84
CA LEU A 800 44.77 -11.39 -49.55
C LEU A 800 44.99 -10.28 -50.59
N ALA A 801 46.24 -10.06 -51.04
CA ALA A 801 46.54 -9.14 -52.13
C ALA A 801 45.80 -9.50 -53.42
N ASP A 802 45.78 -10.79 -53.80
CA ASP A 802 45.03 -11.30 -54.95
C ASP A 802 43.52 -11.06 -54.82
N CYS A 803 42.95 -11.29 -53.63
CA CYS A 803 41.54 -11.01 -53.36
C CYS A 803 41.21 -9.52 -53.52
N ILE A 804 42.08 -8.62 -53.04
CA ILE A 804 41.90 -7.17 -53.17
C ILE A 804 41.94 -6.77 -54.65
N VAL A 805 42.94 -7.26 -55.40
CA VAL A 805 43.04 -7.03 -56.85
C VAL A 805 41.79 -7.51 -57.58
N PHE A 806 41.28 -8.70 -57.22
CA PHE A 806 40.05 -9.24 -57.81
C PHE A 806 38.83 -8.35 -57.54
N LEU A 807 38.66 -7.88 -56.31
CA LEU A 807 37.57 -6.95 -55.94
C LEU A 807 37.68 -5.62 -56.69
N MET A 808 38.89 -5.07 -56.82
CA MET A 808 39.12 -3.83 -57.59
C MET A 808 38.73 -3.99 -59.07
N LYS A 809 39.03 -5.14 -59.67
CA LYS A 809 38.60 -5.47 -61.05
C LYS A 809 37.07 -5.52 -61.18
N ILE A 810 36.37 -6.11 -60.21
CA ILE A 810 34.89 -6.17 -60.20
C ILE A 810 34.31 -4.75 -60.10
N VAL A 811 34.80 -3.94 -59.16
CA VAL A 811 34.31 -2.56 -58.98
C VAL A 811 34.52 -1.73 -60.25
N ARG A 812 35.69 -1.86 -60.90
CA ARG A 812 35.97 -1.18 -62.17
C ARG A 812 35.02 -1.62 -63.29
N LYS A 813 34.74 -2.92 -63.41
CA LYS A 813 33.81 -3.46 -64.39
C LYS A 813 32.37 -2.95 -64.17
N ASN A 814 31.91 -2.95 -62.93
CA ASN A 814 30.57 -2.46 -62.59
C ASN A 814 30.42 -0.94 -62.78
N HIS A 815 31.48 -0.16 -62.53
CA HIS A 815 31.48 1.29 -62.81
C HIS A 815 31.45 1.63 -64.30
N SER A 816 32.01 0.77 -65.17
CA SER A 816 31.93 0.97 -66.62
C SER A 816 30.56 0.65 -67.22
N GLU A 817 29.78 -0.27 -66.62
CA GLU A 817 28.45 -0.63 -67.12
C GLU A 817 27.35 0.38 -66.69
N LEU A 818 27.52 1.06 -65.55
CA LEU A 818 26.53 2.03 -65.01
C LEU A 818 26.52 3.40 -65.72
N MET A 819 27.52 3.71 -66.57
CA MET A 819 27.62 4.99 -67.31
C MET A 819 27.24 4.84 -68.80
N SER A 820 26.50 3.80 -69.16
CA SER A 820 25.83 3.65 -70.46
C SER A 820 24.45 4.32 -70.39
N PRO A 821 24.06 5.25 -71.28
CA PRO A 821 22.72 5.82 -71.27
C PRO A 821 21.69 4.73 -71.63
N LEU A 822 20.87 4.30 -70.66
CA LEU A 822 19.79 3.35 -70.91
C LEU A 822 18.63 4.07 -71.62
N GLU A 823 18.60 3.90 -72.94
CA GLU A 823 17.42 4.15 -73.77
C GLU A 823 16.25 3.28 -73.30
N ILE A 824 15.15 3.92 -72.89
CA ILE A 824 13.90 3.26 -72.57
C ILE A 824 13.26 2.82 -73.90
N SER A 825 13.48 1.57 -74.29
CA SER A 825 12.72 0.91 -75.35
C SER A 825 11.45 0.27 -74.77
N THR A 826 10.34 0.99 -74.87
CA THR A 826 9.00 0.40 -74.73
C THR A 826 8.70 -0.43 -75.98
N ASN A 827 8.81 -1.76 -75.91
CA ASN A 827 7.99 -2.65 -76.75
C ASN A 827 8.02 -4.11 -76.30
N ALA A 828 6.81 -4.59 -75.93
CA ALA A 828 6.32 -5.96 -76.01
C ALA A 828 7.10 -7.06 -75.27
N HIS A 829 6.46 -7.74 -74.31
CA HIS A 829 5.80 -9.03 -74.57
C HIS A 829 4.87 -9.43 -73.41
N LYS A 830 3.65 -9.79 -73.80
CA LYS A 830 2.58 -10.38 -72.98
C LYS A 830 2.93 -11.83 -72.65
N ILE A 831 2.86 -12.25 -71.38
CA ILE A 831 2.39 -13.61 -71.01
C ILE A 831 1.56 -13.53 -69.74
N ARG A 832 0.38 -14.15 -69.82
CA ARG A 832 -0.70 -14.28 -68.82
C ARG A 832 -0.45 -15.48 -67.88
N PRO A 833 -1.23 -15.64 -66.80
CA PRO A 833 -0.82 -16.27 -65.55
C PRO A 833 -1.02 -17.79 -65.53
N TYR A 834 -0.20 -18.48 -64.73
CA TYR A 834 -0.45 -19.86 -64.33
C TYR A 834 -0.97 -19.91 -62.88
N ASN A 835 -2.20 -20.44 -62.75
CA ASN A 835 -2.77 -20.95 -61.52
C ASN A 835 -2.37 -22.43 -61.35
N SER A 836 -1.93 -22.80 -60.15
CA SER A 836 -2.08 -24.13 -59.51
C SER A 836 -1.55 -23.99 -58.07
N ILE A 837 -2.39 -23.84 -57.05
CA ILE A 837 -3.09 -24.88 -56.27
C ILE A 837 -2.14 -25.83 -55.50
N ASP A 838 -2.34 -25.77 -54.19
CA ASP A 838 -2.04 -26.72 -53.09
C ASP A 838 -0.60 -27.15 -52.82
N SER A 839 -0.05 -26.62 -51.72
CA SER A 839 0.16 -27.45 -50.52
C SER A 839 0.56 -26.59 -49.31
N SER A 840 -0.35 -26.53 -48.34
CA SER A 840 -0.13 -26.68 -46.89
C SER A 840 0.90 -25.81 -46.14
N ASN A 841 0.36 -25.25 -45.05
CA ASN A 841 0.97 -24.90 -43.76
C ASN A 841 1.39 -23.44 -43.56
N GLU A 842 0.55 -22.76 -42.75
CA GLU A 842 0.90 -21.99 -41.55
C GLU A 842 2.38 -21.61 -41.47
N TRP A 843 2.77 -20.34 -41.48
CA TRP A 843 2.63 -19.42 -40.34
C TRP A 843 2.39 -17.98 -40.84
N MET A 844 1.30 -17.34 -40.39
CA MET A 844 1.07 -15.91 -40.54
C MET A 844 1.41 -15.21 -39.22
N SER A 845 2.45 -14.37 -39.25
CA SER A 845 2.64 -13.31 -38.26
C SER A 845 1.68 -12.17 -38.59
N ASN A 846 0.84 -11.82 -37.63
CA ASN A 846 -0.03 -10.64 -37.68
C ASN A 846 0.79 -9.36 -37.51
N SER A 847 0.68 -8.45 -38.47
CA SER A 847 0.69 -7.01 -38.23
C SER A 847 -0.35 -6.36 -39.14
N SER A 848 -1.48 -6.04 -38.51
CA SER A 848 -2.61 -5.24 -38.98
C SER A 848 -2.15 -3.82 -39.37
N GLU A 849 -2.35 -3.43 -40.64
CA GLU A 849 -3.42 -2.55 -41.13
C GLU A 849 -3.31 -1.07 -40.72
N GLY A 850 -3.22 -0.23 -41.76
CA GLY A 850 -3.48 1.21 -41.70
C GLY A 850 -4.94 1.56 -42.03
N MET A 851 -5.14 2.85 -42.34
CA MET A 851 -6.42 3.54 -42.66
C MET A 851 -7.19 3.91 -41.37
N GLN A 852 -7.69 5.13 -41.13
CA GLN A 852 -8.02 6.27 -41.98
C GLN A 852 -8.13 7.51 -41.09
N SER A 853 -7.61 8.64 -41.57
CA SER A 853 -7.99 9.98 -41.11
C SER A 853 -9.39 10.32 -41.60
N PRO A 854 -10.16 11.13 -40.85
CA PRO A 854 -10.95 12.17 -41.48
C PRO A 854 -10.68 13.55 -40.86
N ASP A 855 -10.41 14.47 -41.78
CA ASP A 855 -10.36 15.91 -41.60
C ASP A 855 -11.74 16.54 -41.29
N GLU A 856 -11.65 17.76 -40.75
CA GLU A 856 -12.54 18.92 -40.96
C GLU A 856 -13.98 18.94 -40.38
N HIS A 857 -14.17 19.81 -39.38
CA HIS A 857 -15.16 20.87 -39.52
C HIS A 857 -14.77 22.14 -38.74
N ASP A 858 -14.78 23.25 -39.49
CA ASP A 858 -14.68 24.65 -39.11
C ASP A 858 -15.55 25.09 -37.92
N GLY A 859 -15.10 26.12 -37.21
CA GLY A 859 -15.91 26.80 -36.22
C GLY A 859 -15.26 28.00 -35.51
N ARG A 860 -14.62 28.89 -36.26
CA ARG A 860 -14.24 30.25 -35.82
C ARG A 860 -15.49 31.03 -35.37
N TRP A 861 -15.56 31.55 -34.13
CA TRP A 861 -16.29 32.80 -33.82
C TRP A 861 -15.70 33.52 -32.60
N GLU A 862 -15.36 34.79 -32.82
CA GLU A 862 -15.06 35.81 -31.83
C GLU A 862 -16.30 36.13 -30.98
N GLY A 863 -16.08 36.59 -29.74
CA GLY A 863 -17.14 37.09 -28.87
C GLY A 863 -16.62 38.03 -27.80
N LYS A 864 -16.32 39.28 -28.19
CA LYS A 864 -16.29 40.45 -27.30
C LYS A 864 -17.72 40.81 -26.88
N ALA A 865 -17.95 40.99 -25.58
CA ALA A 865 -18.88 41.94 -24.93
C ALA A 865 -18.72 41.70 -23.41
N ALA A 866 -18.21 42.57 -22.54
CA ALA A 866 -18.44 43.99 -22.30
C ALA A 866 -19.90 44.34 -21.96
N ILE A 867 -20.05 44.90 -20.75
CA ILE A 867 -21.03 45.92 -20.31
C ILE A 867 -22.15 45.45 -19.37
N ASN A 868 -22.00 45.93 -18.12
CA ASN A 868 -23.01 46.44 -17.17
C ASN A 868 -24.03 45.46 -16.57
N ASN A 869 -24.52 45.61 -15.34
CA ASN A 869 -24.60 46.81 -14.51
C ASN A 869 -24.86 46.42 -13.05
N ASN A 870 -24.19 47.15 -12.15
CA ASN A 870 -24.77 47.85 -11.01
C ASN A 870 -25.46 47.14 -9.83
N HIS A 871 -25.08 47.73 -8.67
CA HIS A 871 -25.84 47.94 -7.44
C HIS A 871 -25.79 46.81 -6.40
N GLN A 872 -25.64 47.05 -5.10
CA GLN A 872 -25.33 48.21 -4.26
C GLN A 872 -25.38 47.66 -2.80
N TYR A 873 -24.63 48.28 -1.89
CA TYR A 873 -24.88 48.34 -0.43
C TYR A 873 -25.36 47.10 0.36
N ALA A 874 -24.54 46.66 1.32
CA ALA A 874 -24.95 46.63 2.73
C ALA A 874 -23.72 46.65 3.66
N ARG A 875 -23.59 47.76 4.40
CA ARG A 875 -22.85 47.86 5.67
C ARG A 875 -23.78 47.42 6.80
N GLY A 876 -23.17 46.89 7.86
CA GLY A 876 -23.70 46.87 9.23
C GLY A 876 -24.36 45.53 9.58
N ALA A 877 -24.28 45.05 10.82
CA ALA A 877 -23.61 45.48 12.03
C ALA A 877 -23.63 44.29 13.01
N ALA A 878 -22.73 44.34 13.99
CA ALA A 878 -22.78 43.70 15.33
C ALA A 878 -23.80 42.56 15.59
N SER A 879 -23.28 41.39 15.94
CA SER A 879 -23.26 40.92 17.33
C SER A 879 -22.16 39.88 17.55
#